data_AF-A0A835SJ67-F1
#
_entry.id   AF-A0A835SJ67-F1
#
_cell.length_a   1.000
_cell.length_b   1.000
_cell.length_c   1.000
_cell.angle_alpha   90.00
_cell.angle_beta   90.00
_cell.angle_gamma   90.00
#
_symmetry.space_group_name_H-M   'P 1'
#
loop_
_entity.id
_entity.type
_entity.pdbx_description
1 polymer ?
#
loop_
_entity_poly.entity_id
_entity_poly.type
_entity_poly.pdbx_seq_one_letter_code
_entity_poly.pdbx_strand_id
1 'polypeptide(L)'
;MSLWLLLVCLAAVAHRSVAAKHAHDMHLHQHYLSLKVCERRGGGAYCSWMQTKGYMGPLDSAAAIKEALAATEYKKEVILFSEDRMPEATQSLARFRNAGYSHIIGILPELAECHRLAHIFAPWAHEHGPLQCGTYATRDPATGRPYPVGFPFLARGIGMTVWWRKWYTAARAVALGYNVLALDSDNLVLGDLYWRVKAPESPLSEINLFTQAECGDCVNSGFVYIQNAAPNGPIAWMLYDMVQKVVRWAEDPSGIFDLSPKAKAANWIWSDDQESMSDVLYSAITGKPRFFILAHNLNMHKDPEAFAKLGVANGDELMKNVKPPKDKWNFKKYDLAGKPLAAVVCDDLPDLERCHREVATSTRLMTAELHMPHSGGQWPGSLGGYPFNKTLGPITLAYRQSFKDLGVPLPPDPEDPATEAAARATPKEMYGLVHVRPSVEGGEYPAGWLESTWYRTGRHGLWHTHLLQHEFQSFAHIHASLFPGDFQKQLVMQAAGIYDWRVGARLAGGAAKPYYAYDPSENLAQPEMRRVVAYLDGVVGPWLTKKEVVQAASGLAQIAVALGAAVAWPAVDCSSDWVQLRPGMTGYSALMRTSSSGGANTSSTNTSATPGAAAAPVMRHSIPWTYLDTSFQTVPFGQSLEALKCMWPGFTWRDCLTSRRPHRPPVGRGLTPVEFEHLVQHSERQLAAEHGDWWASRQRLREAQPWLPRFGPVLRLAKDGPAATPLAAAPASAPPPAPGAALLHAVQYGELLELNAEALLQGGVGAGGGGAGGGGPEPPVPVLWVDRLVGGVAGLRGEAADLYGNWTKACRGLHYYDIPERDRTNW
;
A
#
# COMPACT_ATOMS: atom_id res chain seq x y z
N MET A 1 16.72 -60.38 -12.88
CA MET A 1 15.51 -59.57 -12.59
C MET A 1 15.48 -58.93 -11.19
N SER A 2 16.43 -59.22 -10.29
CA SER A 2 16.31 -58.87 -8.85
C SER A 2 16.83 -57.47 -8.45
N LEU A 3 17.68 -56.83 -9.26
CA LEU A 3 18.25 -55.50 -8.93
C LEU A 3 17.40 -54.32 -9.46
N TRP A 4 16.79 -54.48 -10.64
CA TRP A 4 15.96 -53.44 -11.27
C TRP A 4 14.67 -53.17 -10.49
N LEU A 5 14.02 -54.23 -10.01
CA LEU A 5 12.83 -54.12 -9.15
C LEU A 5 13.17 -53.43 -7.82
N LEU A 6 14.33 -53.73 -7.23
CA LEU A 6 14.80 -53.08 -6.01
C LEU A 6 15.03 -51.58 -6.23
N LEU A 7 15.66 -51.19 -7.34
CA LEU A 7 15.89 -49.78 -7.70
C LEU A 7 14.59 -49.02 -7.95
N VAL A 8 13.61 -49.62 -8.64
CA VAL A 8 12.29 -49.03 -8.86
C VAL A 8 11.53 -48.86 -7.54
N CYS A 9 11.56 -49.86 -6.66
CA CYS A 9 10.96 -49.76 -5.34
C CYS A 9 11.64 -48.68 -4.48
N LEU A 10 12.98 -48.59 -4.49
CA LEU A 10 13.71 -47.54 -3.77
C LEU A 10 13.41 -46.15 -4.33
N ALA A 11 13.34 -45.99 -5.66
CA ALA A 11 12.95 -44.74 -6.30
C ALA A 11 11.50 -44.35 -5.97
N ALA A 12 10.57 -45.31 -5.94
CA ALA A 12 9.18 -45.07 -5.56
C ALA A 12 9.04 -44.71 -4.07
N VAL A 13 9.80 -45.37 -3.18
CA VAL A 13 9.84 -45.03 -1.74
C VAL A 13 10.47 -43.66 -1.53
N ALA A 14 11.56 -43.34 -2.23
CA ALA A 14 12.18 -42.02 -2.18
C ALA A 14 11.23 -40.92 -2.70
N HIS A 15 10.55 -41.15 -3.83
CA HIS A 15 9.54 -40.22 -4.36
C HIS A 15 8.37 -40.05 -3.40
N ARG A 16 7.85 -41.13 -2.80
CA ARG A 16 6.77 -41.05 -1.80
C ARG A 16 7.23 -40.32 -0.54
N SER A 17 8.46 -40.53 -0.08
CA SER A 17 9.05 -39.83 1.06
C SER A 17 9.21 -38.33 0.78
N VAL A 18 9.71 -37.96 -0.41
CA VAL A 18 9.82 -36.56 -0.84
C VAL A 18 8.45 -35.91 -0.98
N ALA A 19 7.47 -36.59 -1.58
CA ALA A 19 6.10 -36.08 -1.72
C ALA A 19 5.40 -35.94 -0.36
N ALA A 20 5.57 -36.89 0.56
CA ALA A 20 5.02 -36.82 1.91
C ALA A 20 5.67 -35.70 2.74
N LYS A 21 7.00 -35.52 2.64
CA LYS A 21 7.71 -34.38 3.23
C LYS A 21 7.20 -33.06 2.66
N HIS A 22 7.06 -32.95 1.33
CA HIS A 22 6.55 -31.75 0.69
C HIS A 22 5.10 -31.42 1.11
N ALA A 23 4.23 -32.42 1.18
CA ALA A 23 2.86 -32.25 1.66
C ALA A 23 2.81 -31.84 3.14
N HIS A 24 3.67 -32.41 3.98
CA HIS A 24 3.81 -32.03 5.38
C HIS A 24 4.32 -30.59 5.53
N ASP A 25 5.38 -30.23 4.80
CA ASP A 25 5.95 -28.87 4.78
C ASP A 25 4.91 -27.86 4.27
N MET A 26 4.13 -28.20 3.24
CA MET A 26 3.01 -27.39 2.75
C MET A 26 1.91 -27.22 3.79
N HIS A 27 1.52 -28.29 4.50
CA HIS A 27 0.49 -28.22 5.53
C HIS A 27 0.95 -27.34 6.71
N LEU A 28 2.19 -27.51 7.17
CA LEU A 28 2.79 -26.65 8.20
C LEU A 28 2.87 -25.19 7.73
N HIS A 29 3.21 -24.96 6.47
CA HIS A 29 3.24 -23.62 5.89
C HIS A 29 1.84 -22.99 5.81
N GLN A 30 0.83 -23.74 5.37
CA GLN A 30 -0.57 -23.28 5.36
C GLN A 30 -1.08 -22.99 6.77
N HIS A 31 -0.76 -23.84 7.74
CA HIS A 31 -1.08 -23.60 9.13
C HIS A 31 -0.37 -22.33 9.65
N TYR A 32 0.93 -22.18 9.39
CA TYR A 32 1.69 -20.96 9.74
C TYR A 32 1.07 -19.70 9.12
N LEU A 33 0.67 -19.76 7.85
CA LEU A 33 0.00 -18.66 7.16
C LEU A 33 -1.41 -18.38 7.72
N SER A 34 -2.08 -19.39 8.29
CA SER A 34 -3.37 -19.21 8.98
C SER A 34 -3.25 -18.50 10.33
N LEU A 35 -2.07 -18.54 10.97
CA LEU A 35 -1.80 -17.78 12.19
C LEU A 35 -1.77 -16.29 11.89
N LYS A 36 -2.15 -15.49 12.90
CA LYS A 36 -2.01 -14.03 12.87
C LYS A 36 -0.52 -13.68 12.76
N VAL A 37 -0.20 -12.58 12.09
CA VAL A 37 1.21 -12.15 11.90
C VAL A 37 1.97 -12.06 13.22
N CYS A 38 1.34 -11.50 14.25
CA CYS A 38 1.88 -11.41 15.62
C CYS A 38 2.20 -12.79 16.26
N GLU A 39 1.53 -13.87 15.88
CA GLU A 39 1.64 -15.21 16.51
C GLU A 39 2.72 -16.07 15.86
N ARG A 40 3.05 -15.75 14.60
CA ARG A 40 3.99 -16.52 13.78
C ARG A 40 5.40 -16.59 14.36
N ARG A 41 5.84 -15.53 15.06
CA ARG A 41 7.18 -15.43 15.68
C ARG A 41 7.10 -14.88 17.10
N GLY A 42 8.18 -15.08 17.85
CA GLY A 42 8.29 -14.58 19.23
C GLY A 42 7.25 -15.15 20.21
N GLY A 43 6.60 -16.27 19.86
CA GLY A 43 5.57 -16.90 20.68
C GLY A 43 4.32 -16.06 20.89
N GLY A 44 4.03 -15.09 20.02
CA GLY A 44 2.85 -14.23 20.19
C GLY A 44 2.98 -13.22 21.32
N ALA A 45 4.19 -12.92 21.80
CA ALA A 45 4.40 -12.12 23.00
C ALA A 45 3.75 -10.72 22.96
N TYR A 46 3.62 -10.11 21.78
CA TYR A 46 2.94 -8.82 21.58
C TYR A 46 1.65 -8.95 20.77
N CYS A 47 1.11 -10.17 20.64
CA CYS A 47 -0.19 -10.36 20.04
C CYS A 47 -1.28 -9.91 21.00
N SER A 48 -2.04 -8.90 20.59
CA SER A 48 -3.03 -8.22 21.43
C SER A 48 -4.46 -8.57 21.04
N TRP A 49 -4.64 -9.50 20.11
CA TRP A 49 -5.96 -9.93 19.67
C TRP A 49 -6.78 -10.41 20.88
N MET A 50 -7.97 -9.82 21.04
CA MET A 50 -8.87 -10.05 22.18
C MET A 50 -8.31 -9.67 23.58
N GLN A 51 -7.20 -8.92 23.65
CA GLN A 51 -6.57 -8.50 24.92
C GLN A 51 -6.92 -7.06 25.34
N THR A 52 -7.54 -6.28 24.45
CA THR A 52 -7.86 -4.86 24.66
C THR A 52 -9.32 -4.67 25.08
N LYS A 53 -9.65 -3.52 25.70
CA LYS A 53 -11.01 -3.23 26.20
C LYS A 53 -11.88 -2.49 25.18
N GLY A 54 -11.26 -1.78 24.24
CA GLY A 54 -11.96 -0.91 23.30
C GLY A 54 -12.21 0.49 23.87
N TYR A 55 -12.28 1.47 22.99
CA TYR A 55 -12.52 2.87 23.33
C TYR A 55 -13.17 3.58 22.16
N MET A 56 -14.21 4.37 22.39
CA MET A 56 -14.78 5.27 21.40
C MET A 56 -15.12 6.59 22.08
N GLY A 57 -14.40 7.65 21.75
CA GLY A 57 -14.63 8.91 22.45
C GLY A 57 -13.62 10.03 22.16
N PRO A 58 -13.79 11.17 22.86
CA PRO A 58 -12.94 12.35 22.70
C PRO A 58 -11.55 12.14 23.31
N LEU A 59 -10.52 12.69 22.68
CA LEU A 59 -9.14 12.67 23.16
C LEU A 59 -8.70 14.05 23.70
N ASP A 60 -9.63 15.00 23.87
CA ASP A 60 -9.31 16.40 24.16
C ASP A 60 -8.66 16.60 25.52
N SER A 61 -9.12 15.91 26.56
CA SER A 61 -8.66 16.09 27.94
C SER A 61 -7.60 15.07 28.36
N ALA A 62 -6.84 15.42 29.40
CA ALA A 62 -5.88 14.52 30.03
C ALA A 62 -6.53 13.24 30.58
N ALA A 63 -7.75 13.34 31.12
CA ALA A 63 -8.51 12.18 31.61
C ALA A 63 -8.89 11.26 30.44
N ALA A 64 -9.41 11.83 29.35
CA ALA A 64 -9.92 11.06 28.23
C ALA A 64 -8.79 10.36 27.45
N ILE A 65 -7.64 11.02 27.23
CA ILE A 65 -6.48 10.34 26.61
C ILE A 65 -5.91 9.24 27.52
N LYS A 66 -5.88 9.42 28.85
CA LYS A 66 -5.45 8.37 29.79
C LYS A 66 -6.37 7.15 29.74
N GLU A 67 -7.68 7.38 29.69
CA GLU A 67 -8.68 6.33 29.53
C GLU A 67 -8.52 5.59 28.20
N ALA A 68 -8.42 6.33 27.09
CA ALA A 68 -8.23 5.76 25.76
C ALA A 68 -6.99 4.87 25.66
N LEU A 69 -5.86 5.33 26.20
CA LEU A 69 -4.60 4.58 26.22
C LEU A 69 -4.71 3.35 27.13
N ALA A 70 -5.27 3.49 28.34
CA ALA A 70 -5.44 2.35 29.26
C ALA A 70 -6.41 1.28 28.73
N ALA A 71 -7.40 1.67 27.92
CA ALA A 71 -8.35 0.75 27.30
C ALA A 71 -7.78 0.06 26.04
N THR A 72 -6.77 0.67 25.40
CA THR A 72 -6.20 0.20 24.13
C THR A 72 -4.88 -0.52 24.30
N GLU A 73 -4.06 -0.15 25.29
CA GLU A 73 -2.68 -0.65 25.38
C GLU A 73 -2.59 -2.17 25.54
N TYR A 74 -1.49 -2.71 25.05
CA TYR A 74 -1.04 -4.06 25.41
C TYR A 74 0.45 -4.02 25.71
N LYS A 75 0.83 -4.30 26.97
CA LYS A 75 2.23 -4.20 27.43
C LYS A 75 2.85 -2.82 27.18
N LYS A 76 2.07 -1.76 27.40
CA LYS A 76 2.42 -0.36 27.11
C LYS A 76 2.64 -0.03 25.64
N GLU A 77 2.27 -0.92 24.71
CA GLU A 77 2.23 -0.63 23.28
C GLU A 77 0.90 -0.03 22.86
N VAL A 78 0.95 1.03 22.04
CA VAL A 78 -0.21 1.57 21.32
C VAL A 78 0.19 1.90 19.88
N ILE A 79 -0.66 1.51 18.93
CA ILE A 79 -0.54 1.88 17.53
C ILE A 79 -1.50 3.03 17.26
N LEU A 80 -1.03 4.08 16.58
CA LEU A 80 -1.80 5.28 16.27
C LEU A 80 -1.77 5.54 14.77
N PHE A 81 -2.92 5.84 14.19
CA PHE A 81 -3.01 6.46 12.87
C PHE A 81 -4.13 7.50 12.86
N SER A 82 -4.09 8.44 11.92
CA SER A 82 -5.16 9.41 11.70
C SER A 82 -5.62 9.36 10.27
N GLU A 83 -6.92 9.50 10.03
CA GLU A 83 -7.48 9.47 8.69
C GLU A 83 -8.83 10.20 8.68
N ASP A 84 -9.13 10.92 7.59
CA ASP A 84 -10.45 11.54 7.34
C ASP A 84 -11.22 10.84 6.22
N ARG A 85 -10.58 9.88 5.53
CA ARG A 85 -11.22 9.03 4.53
C ARG A 85 -11.59 7.68 5.12
N MET A 86 -12.89 7.45 5.27
CA MET A 86 -13.41 6.19 5.81
C MET A 86 -12.86 4.92 5.14
N PRO A 87 -12.66 4.83 3.80
CA PRO A 87 -12.06 3.63 3.18
C PRO A 87 -10.68 3.29 3.73
N GLU A 88 -9.80 4.26 3.79
CA GLU A 88 -8.44 4.13 4.29
C GLU A 88 -8.44 3.80 5.79
N ALA A 89 -9.30 4.45 6.58
CA ALA A 89 -9.41 4.18 8.01
C ALA A 89 -9.87 2.74 8.29
N THR A 90 -10.90 2.30 7.57
CA THR A 90 -11.49 0.97 7.75
C THR A 90 -10.52 -0.12 7.30
N GLN A 91 -9.87 0.06 6.15
CA GLN A 91 -8.85 -0.87 5.67
C GLN A 91 -7.64 -0.92 6.61
N SER A 92 -7.20 0.22 7.16
CA SER A 92 -6.09 0.25 8.12
C SER A 92 -6.41 -0.58 9.35
N LEU A 93 -7.55 -0.33 10.00
CA LEU A 93 -7.98 -1.14 11.14
C LEU A 93 -8.09 -2.63 10.81
N ALA A 94 -8.68 -2.97 9.66
CA ALA A 94 -8.80 -4.36 9.22
C ALA A 94 -7.42 -5.03 9.10
N ARG A 95 -6.44 -4.38 8.45
CA ARG A 95 -5.08 -4.92 8.27
C ARG A 95 -4.40 -5.23 9.60
N PHE A 96 -4.36 -4.28 10.53
CA PHE A 96 -3.70 -4.49 11.83
C PHE A 96 -4.38 -5.56 12.66
N ARG A 97 -5.72 -5.59 12.66
CA ARG A 97 -6.49 -6.57 13.44
C ARG A 97 -6.44 -7.96 12.80
N ASN A 98 -6.37 -8.04 11.48
CA ASN A 98 -6.08 -9.29 10.75
C ASN A 98 -4.66 -9.79 11.04
N ALA A 99 -3.71 -8.90 11.31
CA ALA A 99 -2.38 -9.24 11.81
C ALA A 99 -2.31 -9.59 13.32
N GLY A 100 -3.41 -9.42 14.06
CA GLY A 100 -3.53 -9.71 15.50
C GLY A 100 -3.15 -8.54 16.42
N TYR A 101 -3.01 -7.33 15.87
CA TYR A 101 -2.79 -6.11 16.63
C TYR A 101 -4.12 -5.36 16.83
N SER A 102 -4.74 -5.53 17.99
CA SER A 102 -5.95 -4.82 18.41
C SER A 102 -5.65 -3.57 19.28
N HIS A 103 -4.40 -3.38 19.72
CA HIS A 103 -3.95 -2.17 20.45
C HIS A 103 -3.74 -0.96 19.52
N ILE A 104 -4.66 -0.72 18.58
CA ILE A 104 -4.57 0.30 17.54
C ILE A 104 -5.74 1.29 17.63
N ILE A 105 -5.44 2.59 17.78
CA ILE A 105 -6.45 3.66 17.79
C ILE A 105 -6.48 4.35 16.43
N GLY A 106 -7.66 4.35 15.78
CA GLY A 106 -7.93 5.24 14.65
C GLY A 106 -8.39 6.62 15.14
N ILE A 107 -7.66 7.67 14.77
CA ILE A 107 -8.02 9.06 15.12
C ILE A 107 -8.82 9.67 13.96
N LEU A 108 -10.13 9.79 14.14
CA LEU A 108 -11.05 10.28 13.11
C LEU A 108 -11.53 11.72 13.40
N PRO A 109 -11.98 12.45 12.37
CA PRO A 109 -12.55 13.78 12.53
C PRO A 109 -13.71 13.90 13.51
N GLU A 110 -14.67 12.99 13.48
CA GLU A 110 -15.90 13.10 14.27
C GLU A 110 -16.35 11.77 14.90
N LEU A 111 -17.05 11.86 16.03
CA LEU A 111 -17.55 10.68 16.75
C LEU A 111 -18.53 9.85 15.90
N ALA A 112 -19.27 10.50 15.00
CA ALA A 112 -20.14 9.83 14.04
C ALA A 112 -19.37 8.85 13.13
N GLU A 113 -18.13 9.18 12.76
CA GLU A 113 -17.29 8.32 11.93
C GLU A 113 -16.76 7.13 12.73
N CYS A 114 -16.45 7.31 14.02
CA CYS A 114 -16.16 6.19 14.91
C CYS A 114 -17.35 5.23 15.04
N HIS A 115 -18.57 5.74 15.17
CA HIS A 115 -19.78 4.90 15.18
C HIS A 115 -19.98 4.18 13.84
N ARG A 116 -19.70 4.85 12.73
CA ARG A 116 -19.73 4.22 11.40
C ARG A 116 -18.70 3.08 11.29
N LEU A 117 -17.48 3.28 11.78
CA LEU A 117 -16.48 2.20 11.86
C LEU A 117 -17.00 1.02 12.71
N ALA A 118 -17.57 1.30 13.88
CA ALA A 118 -18.12 0.25 14.75
C ALA A 118 -19.22 -0.57 14.05
N HIS A 119 -20.11 0.11 13.32
CA HIS A 119 -21.14 -0.56 12.52
C HIS A 119 -20.56 -1.47 11.43
N ILE A 120 -19.47 -1.05 10.78
CA ILE A 120 -18.79 -1.86 9.75
C ILE A 120 -18.20 -3.14 10.37
N PHE A 121 -17.54 -3.03 11.52
CA PHE A 121 -16.88 -4.19 12.12
C PHE A 121 -17.80 -5.10 12.94
N ALA A 122 -19.04 -4.70 13.25
CA ALA A 122 -19.88 -5.37 14.24
C ALA A 122 -20.06 -6.91 14.04
N PRO A 123 -20.34 -7.44 12.84
CA PRO A 123 -20.46 -8.89 12.59
C PRO A 123 -19.17 -9.68 12.72
N TRP A 124 -18.03 -9.01 12.65
CA TRP A 124 -16.73 -9.63 12.84
C TRP A 124 -16.11 -9.21 14.18
N ALA A 125 -16.90 -8.72 15.15
CA ALA A 125 -16.41 -8.34 16.46
C ALA A 125 -15.69 -9.50 17.18
N HIS A 126 -16.09 -10.75 16.93
CA HIS A 126 -15.41 -11.94 17.43
C HIS A 126 -14.03 -12.19 16.77
N GLU A 127 -13.85 -11.79 15.51
CA GLU A 127 -12.57 -11.91 14.78
C GLU A 127 -11.63 -10.73 15.03
N HIS A 128 -12.20 -9.56 15.30
CA HIS A 128 -11.44 -8.32 15.38
C HIS A 128 -11.25 -7.85 16.82
N GLY A 129 -12.12 -8.21 17.74
CA GLY A 129 -12.18 -7.69 19.11
C GLY A 129 -12.95 -6.36 19.21
N PRO A 130 -12.89 -5.68 20.37
CA PRO A 130 -13.53 -4.38 20.55
C PRO A 130 -12.80 -3.27 19.78
N LEU A 131 -13.53 -2.27 19.28
CA LEU A 131 -12.99 -1.19 18.44
C LEU A 131 -12.33 -0.09 19.30
N GLN A 132 -11.28 0.52 18.77
CA GLN A 132 -10.62 1.70 19.34
C GLN A 132 -10.63 2.84 18.32
N CYS A 133 -11.33 3.92 18.67
CA CYS A 133 -11.46 5.10 17.84
C CYS A 133 -11.48 6.36 18.72
N GLY A 134 -10.66 7.33 18.38
CA GLY A 134 -10.55 8.59 19.11
C GLY A 134 -10.88 9.78 18.22
N THR A 135 -11.41 10.84 18.81
CA THR A 135 -11.73 12.08 18.08
C THR A 135 -11.27 13.30 18.85
N TYR A 136 -11.22 14.44 18.20
CA TYR A 136 -11.03 15.73 18.89
C TYR A 136 -12.25 16.61 18.66
N ALA A 137 -12.50 17.55 19.56
CA ALA A 137 -13.55 18.52 19.40
C ALA A 137 -13.33 19.32 18.11
N THR A 138 -14.32 19.34 17.24
CA THR A 138 -14.34 20.18 16.02
C THR A 138 -14.99 21.53 16.26
N ARG A 139 -15.54 21.75 17.45
CA ARG A 139 -16.26 22.95 17.89
C ARG A 139 -15.82 23.36 19.28
N ASP A 140 -15.79 24.66 19.52
CA ASP A 140 -15.58 25.24 20.83
C ASP A 140 -16.76 24.89 21.77
N PRO A 141 -16.52 24.20 22.90
CA PRO A 141 -17.59 23.80 23.81
C PRO A 141 -18.32 24.99 24.47
N ALA A 142 -17.67 26.15 24.61
CA ALA A 142 -18.28 27.33 25.23
C ALA A 142 -19.20 28.08 24.27
N THR A 143 -18.86 28.12 22.98
CA THR A 143 -19.57 28.95 21.98
C THR A 143 -20.33 28.14 20.93
N GLY A 144 -20.06 26.83 20.80
CA GLY A 144 -20.60 25.95 19.75
C GLY A 144 -20.04 26.22 18.34
N ARG A 145 -19.16 27.23 18.20
CA ARG A 145 -18.59 27.62 16.91
C ARG A 145 -17.58 26.57 16.43
N PRO A 146 -17.57 26.22 15.13
CA PRO A 146 -16.56 25.32 14.60
C PRO A 146 -15.17 25.95 14.70
N TYR A 147 -14.17 25.15 15.05
CA TYR A 147 -12.78 25.56 14.93
C TYR A 147 -12.43 25.75 13.45
N PRO A 148 -11.60 26.74 13.07
CA PRO A 148 -11.33 27.07 11.67
C PRO A 148 -10.91 25.90 10.79
N VAL A 149 -10.15 24.95 11.36
CA VAL A 149 -9.73 23.72 10.68
C VAL A 149 -10.19 22.45 11.41
N GLY A 150 -11.17 22.59 12.32
CA GLY A 150 -11.71 21.46 13.09
C GLY A 150 -10.77 20.93 14.19
N PHE A 151 -9.75 21.67 14.60
CA PHE A 151 -8.86 21.26 15.71
C PHE A 151 -8.60 22.46 16.64
N PRO A 152 -8.80 22.34 17.96
CA PRO A 152 -8.72 23.47 18.91
C PRO A 152 -7.38 24.20 18.92
N PHE A 153 -6.30 23.52 18.54
CA PHE A 153 -4.95 24.06 18.61
C PHE A 153 -4.45 24.71 17.31
N LEU A 154 -5.29 24.79 16.26
CA LEU A 154 -4.91 25.42 15.00
C LEU A 154 -5.90 26.53 14.62
N ALA A 155 -5.46 27.78 14.72
CA ALA A 155 -6.27 28.94 14.35
C ALA A 155 -6.41 29.12 12.83
N ARG A 156 -5.52 28.50 12.05
CA ARG A 156 -5.52 28.48 10.58
C ARG A 156 -4.94 27.17 10.07
N GLY A 157 -5.15 26.91 8.78
CA GLY A 157 -4.55 25.76 8.10
C GLY A 157 -3.04 25.88 7.99
N ILE A 158 -2.33 24.93 8.58
CA ILE A 158 -0.91 24.68 8.38
C ILE A 158 -0.78 23.17 8.18
N GLY A 159 -0.36 22.71 7.01
CA GLY A 159 -0.36 21.29 6.66
C GLY A 159 -1.75 20.65 6.67
N MET A 160 -1.79 19.32 6.84
CA MET A 160 -3.05 18.57 7.00
C MET A 160 -3.39 18.42 8.48
N THR A 161 -4.60 18.84 8.87
CA THR A 161 -5.03 18.85 10.28
C THR A 161 -5.07 17.45 10.90
N VAL A 162 -5.38 16.42 10.11
CA VAL A 162 -5.40 15.02 10.58
C VAL A 162 -4.04 14.58 11.11
N TRP A 163 -2.94 14.95 10.46
CA TRP A 163 -1.58 14.59 10.90
C TRP A 163 -1.24 15.22 12.25
N TRP A 164 -1.64 16.46 12.50
CA TRP A 164 -1.39 17.10 13.79
C TRP A 164 -2.17 16.46 14.93
N ARG A 165 -3.36 15.89 14.66
CA ARG A 165 -4.09 15.08 15.64
C ARG A 165 -3.35 13.76 15.94
N LYS A 166 -2.77 13.09 14.94
CA LYS A 166 -1.87 11.91 15.13
C LYS A 166 -0.71 12.28 16.06
N TRP A 167 0.04 13.33 15.71
CA TRP A 167 1.24 13.73 16.45
C TRP A 167 0.94 14.27 17.85
N TYR A 168 -0.16 15.02 18.03
CA TYR A 168 -0.59 15.45 19.35
C TYR A 168 -1.02 14.28 20.25
N THR A 169 -1.61 13.23 19.67
CA THR A 169 -1.92 12.00 20.40
C THR A 169 -0.64 11.25 20.78
N ALA A 170 0.28 11.08 19.82
CA ALA A 170 1.56 10.40 20.03
C ALA A 170 2.42 11.10 21.10
N ALA A 171 2.54 12.43 21.04
CA ALA A 171 3.29 13.22 22.01
C ALA A 171 2.77 13.03 23.45
N ARG A 172 1.44 13.04 23.63
CA ARG A 172 0.82 12.83 24.95
C ARG A 172 0.94 11.38 25.43
N ALA A 173 0.87 10.40 24.52
CA ALA A 173 1.07 9.00 24.85
C ALA A 173 2.51 8.71 25.31
N VAL A 174 3.51 9.24 24.61
CA VAL A 174 4.93 9.11 25.02
C VAL A 174 5.19 9.84 26.34
N ALA A 175 4.65 11.05 26.52
CA ALA A 175 4.74 11.77 27.79
C ALA A 175 4.10 11.02 28.97
N LEU A 176 3.12 10.15 28.70
CA LEU A 176 2.51 9.25 29.70
C LEU A 176 3.27 7.91 29.87
N GLY A 177 4.39 7.71 29.18
CA GLY A 177 5.25 6.53 29.28
C GLY A 177 4.79 5.33 28.44
N TYR A 178 3.99 5.54 27.40
CA TYR A 178 3.63 4.50 26.43
C TYR A 178 4.64 4.43 25.29
N ASN A 179 4.85 3.23 24.76
CA ASN A 179 5.50 3.01 23.48
C ASN A 179 4.47 3.21 22.36
N VAL A 180 4.90 3.83 21.27
CA VAL A 180 3.99 4.29 20.22
C VAL A 180 4.50 3.85 18.85
N LEU A 181 3.66 3.15 18.11
CA LEU A 181 3.82 2.97 16.67
C LEU A 181 2.87 3.94 15.95
N ALA A 182 3.39 5.06 15.49
CA ALA A 182 2.63 6.07 14.75
C ALA A 182 2.80 5.84 13.25
N LEU A 183 1.67 5.71 12.54
CA LEU A 183 1.62 5.26 11.16
C LEU A 183 0.67 6.11 10.32
N ASP A 184 0.94 6.14 9.02
CA ASP A 184 -0.05 6.51 8.01
C ASP A 184 -0.96 5.32 7.65
N SER A 185 -2.13 5.63 7.09
CA SER A 185 -3.17 4.66 6.72
C SER A 185 -2.83 3.77 5.53
N ASP A 186 -1.64 3.93 4.96
CA ASP A 186 -1.10 3.20 3.82
C ASP A 186 0.13 2.35 4.19
N ASN A 187 0.24 2.00 5.46
CA ASN A 187 1.15 0.97 5.94
C ASN A 187 0.57 -0.44 5.82
N LEU A 188 1.46 -1.40 5.62
CA LEU A 188 1.22 -2.84 5.52
C LEU A 188 1.94 -3.55 6.66
N VAL A 189 1.28 -4.58 7.21
CA VAL A 189 1.85 -5.45 8.24
C VAL A 189 2.25 -6.75 7.57
N LEU A 190 3.55 -6.94 7.34
CA LEU A 190 4.10 -8.08 6.60
C LEU A 190 4.75 -9.13 7.51
N GLY A 191 5.12 -8.73 8.73
CA GLY A 191 5.74 -9.58 9.74
C GLY A 191 5.69 -8.94 11.12
N ASP A 192 6.11 -9.66 12.15
CA ASP A 192 6.08 -9.15 13.53
C ASP A 192 7.24 -8.18 13.81
N LEU A 193 6.93 -6.88 13.88
CA LEU A 193 7.87 -5.83 14.26
C LEU A 193 8.38 -6.01 15.70
N TYR A 194 7.48 -6.33 16.62
CA TYR A 194 7.82 -6.38 18.04
C TYR A 194 8.81 -7.49 18.35
N TRP A 195 8.67 -8.66 17.75
CA TRP A 195 9.69 -9.70 17.84
C TRP A 195 11.05 -9.21 17.30
N ARG A 196 11.09 -8.44 16.22
CA ARG A 196 12.35 -7.95 15.63
C ARG A 196 13.05 -6.91 16.49
N VAL A 197 12.31 -6.02 17.17
CA VAL A 197 12.91 -4.87 17.90
C VAL A 197 12.89 -5.03 19.42
N LYS A 198 12.05 -5.92 19.96
CA LYS A 198 11.85 -6.09 21.42
C LYS A 198 12.13 -7.48 21.96
N ALA A 199 12.33 -8.50 21.12
CA ALA A 199 12.70 -9.80 21.66
C ALA A 199 13.96 -9.66 22.53
N PRO A 200 14.11 -10.42 23.63
CA PRO A 200 15.27 -10.32 24.52
C PRO A 200 16.61 -10.45 23.78
N GLU A 201 16.62 -11.25 22.72
CA GLU A 201 17.80 -11.49 21.88
C GLU A 201 18.08 -10.37 20.86
N SER A 202 17.11 -9.48 20.62
CA SER A 202 17.21 -8.46 19.58
C SER A 202 18.25 -7.42 19.96
N PRO A 203 19.25 -7.19 19.10
CA PRO A 203 20.24 -6.15 19.34
C PRO A 203 19.67 -4.72 19.13
N LEU A 204 18.41 -4.59 18.69
CA LEU A 204 17.79 -3.31 18.38
C LEU A 204 17.00 -2.71 19.55
N SER A 205 16.95 -3.38 20.71
CA SER A 205 16.24 -2.90 21.90
C SER A 205 16.82 -1.64 22.51
N GLU A 206 18.07 -1.28 22.17
CA GLU A 206 18.71 -0.03 22.56
C GLU A 206 18.22 1.21 21.79
N ILE A 207 17.58 1.01 20.62
CA ILE A 207 17.05 2.12 19.82
C ILE A 207 15.72 2.55 20.42
N ASN A 208 15.58 3.85 20.69
CA ASN A 208 14.37 4.42 21.28
C ASN A 208 13.39 4.96 20.23
N LEU A 209 13.89 5.35 19.05
CA LEU A 209 13.08 5.88 17.96
C LEU A 209 13.55 5.31 16.62
N PHE A 210 12.64 4.72 15.87
CA PHE A 210 12.82 4.33 14.47
C PHE A 210 11.96 5.20 13.58
N THR A 211 12.52 5.68 12.46
CA THR A 211 11.72 6.27 11.39
C THR A 211 12.22 5.86 10.02
N GLN A 212 11.33 5.89 9.03
CA GLN A 212 11.66 5.63 7.63
C GLN A 212 12.43 6.81 7.01
N ALA A 213 13.40 6.52 6.15
CA ALA A 213 14.04 7.52 5.29
C ALA A 213 13.14 7.98 4.14
N GLU A 214 12.94 9.29 4.03
CA GLU A 214 12.34 9.97 2.88
C GLU A 214 13.41 10.23 1.80
N CYS A 215 14.50 10.86 2.23
CA CYS A 215 15.75 11.03 1.51
C CYS A 215 16.91 10.60 2.41
N GLY A 216 18.14 10.68 1.90
CA GLY A 216 19.34 10.13 2.57
C GLY A 216 19.37 10.32 4.10
N ASP A 217 19.07 11.52 4.59
CA ASP A 217 19.03 11.88 6.02
C ASP A 217 17.71 12.56 6.46
N CYS A 218 16.68 12.53 5.62
CA CYS A 218 15.38 13.16 5.89
C CYS A 218 14.38 12.10 6.32
N VAL A 219 13.48 12.46 7.23
CA VAL A 219 12.50 11.53 7.80
C VAL A 219 11.21 11.53 6.99
N ASN A 220 10.67 10.33 6.77
CA ASN A 220 9.29 10.10 6.40
C ASN A 220 8.49 9.77 7.67
N SER A 221 7.39 10.49 7.88
CA SER A 221 6.56 10.41 9.09
C SER A 221 5.42 9.37 8.99
N GLY A 222 5.37 8.61 7.90
CA GLY A 222 4.40 7.54 7.67
C GLY A 222 4.73 6.25 8.42
N PHE A 223 5.98 6.04 8.84
CA PHE A 223 6.37 4.98 9.77
C PHE A 223 7.28 5.52 10.86
N VAL A 224 6.78 5.53 12.11
CA VAL A 224 7.53 5.96 13.28
C VAL A 224 7.24 5.03 14.45
N TYR A 225 8.28 4.37 14.97
CA TYR A 225 8.17 3.51 16.14
C TYR A 225 9.01 4.05 17.31
N ILE A 226 8.37 4.30 18.43
CA ILE A 226 8.95 4.85 19.65
C ILE A 226 8.87 3.78 20.74
N GLN A 227 10.01 3.41 21.32
CA GLN A 227 10.08 2.46 22.41
C GLN A 227 11.02 2.92 23.52
N ASN A 228 10.61 2.65 24.76
CA ASN A 228 11.42 2.93 25.95
C ASN A 228 11.93 4.38 26.01
N ALA A 229 11.19 5.33 25.42
CA ALA A 229 11.52 6.74 25.47
C ALA A 229 11.19 7.28 26.87
N ALA A 230 12.07 8.12 27.41
CA ALA A 230 11.84 8.80 28.66
C ALA A 230 10.69 9.82 28.48
N PRO A 231 9.70 9.88 29.40
CA PRO A 231 8.58 10.82 29.34
C PRO A 231 8.94 12.30 29.18
N ASN A 232 10.15 12.67 29.60
CA ASN A 232 10.72 14.02 29.50
C ASN A 232 12.06 14.03 28.73
N GLY A 233 12.34 12.97 27.96
CA GLY A 233 13.56 12.82 27.16
C GLY A 233 13.52 13.57 25.83
N PRO A 234 14.62 13.54 25.06
CA PRO A 234 14.71 14.14 23.74
C PRO A 234 13.57 13.76 22.78
N ILE A 235 13.12 12.51 22.76
CA ILE A 235 12.02 12.05 21.88
C ILE A 235 10.68 12.63 22.33
N ALA A 236 10.39 12.65 23.63
CA ALA A 236 9.18 13.29 24.15
C ALA A 236 9.16 14.79 23.82
N TRP A 237 10.31 15.47 23.94
CA TRP A 237 10.49 16.85 23.48
C TRP A 237 10.25 16.99 21.98
N MET A 238 10.81 16.11 21.15
CA MET A 238 10.64 16.18 19.69
C MET A 238 9.16 16.20 19.31
N LEU A 239 8.37 15.27 19.84
CA LEU A 239 6.94 15.16 19.53
C LEU A 239 6.13 16.35 20.06
N TYR A 240 6.47 16.83 21.25
CA TYR A 240 5.84 18.00 21.87
C TYR A 240 6.15 19.29 21.08
N ASP A 241 7.42 19.53 20.77
CA ASP A 241 7.90 20.73 20.08
C ASP A 241 7.44 20.76 18.62
N MET A 242 7.42 19.60 17.95
CA MET A 242 6.94 19.46 16.56
C MET A 242 5.54 20.04 16.40
N VAL A 243 4.59 19.65 17.26
CA VAL A 243 3.22 20.18 17.22
C VAL A 243 3.19 21.61 17.74
N GLN A 244 3.94 21.95 18.78
CA GLN A 244 3.95 23.31 19.35
C GLN A 244 4.35 24.38 18.32
N LYS A 245 5.37 24.11 17.50
CA LYS A 245 5.83 25.05 16.45
C LYS A 245 4.70 25.36 15.46
N VAL A 246 3.98 24.34 15.03
CA VAL A 246 2.84 24.48 14.12
C VAL A 246 1.69 25.23 14.79
N VAL A 247 1.38 24.94 16.06
CA VAL A 247 0.37 25.68 16.85
C VAL A 247 0.72 27.17 16.91
N ARG A 248 1.98 27.51 17.18
CA ARG A 248 2.45 28.90 17.26
C ARG A 248 2.31 29.63 15.93
N TRP A 249 2.76 29.02 14.83
CA TRP A 249 2.63 29.64 13.52
C TRP A 249 1.17 29.72 13.05
N ALA A 250 0.34 28.76 13.45
CA ALA A 250 -1.08 28.78 13.12
C ALA A 250 -1.81 29.89 13.88
N GLU A 251 -1.44 30.13 15.13
CA GLU A 251 -1.94 31.24 15.92
C GLU A 251 -1.42 32.59 15.37
N ASP A 252 -0.10 32.74 15.31
CA ASP A 252 0.56 33.96 14.85
C ASP A 252 1.84 33.68 14.03
N PRO A 253 1.76 33.85 12.68
CA PRO A 253 2.90 33.66 11.78
C PRO A 253 3.83 34.88 11.68
N SER A 254 3.63 35.94 12.47
CA SER A 254 4.39 37.20 12.38
C SER A 254 5.91 37.00 12.37
N GLY A 255 6.43 36.09 13.20
CA GLY A 255 7.87 35.76 13.22
C GLY A 255 8.43 35.31 11.86
N ILE A 256 7.67 34.48 11.11
CA ILE A 256 8.06 34.08 9.75
C ILE A 256 7.79 35.20 8.74
N PHE A 257 6.68 35.91 8.88
CA PHE A 257 6.26 36.95 7.94
C PHE A 257 7.17 38.19 7.99
N ASP A 258 7.72 38.52 9.14
CA ASP A 258 8.70 39.59 9.28
C ASP A 258 10.06 39.19 8.68
N LEU A 259 10.38 37.90 8.71
CA LEU A 259 11.56 37.34 8.05
C LEU A 259 11.40 37.32 6.53
N SER A 260 10.27 36.81 6.03
CA SER A 260 10.00 36.61 4.60
C SER A 260 8.78 37.40 4.12
N PRO A 261 9.00 38.52 3.40
CA PRO A 261 7.93 39.25 2.74
C PRO A 261 7.16 38.39 1.72
N LYS A 262 7.83 37.41 1.10
CA LYS A 262 7.17 36.49 0.16
C LYS A 262 6.20 35.53 0.86
N ALA A 263 6.60 34.95 1.99
CA ALA A 263 5.69 34.12 2.80
C ALA A 263 4.50 34.95 3.31
N LYS A 264 4.76 36.19 3.75
CA LYS A 264 3.72 37.16 4.15
C LYS A 264 2.75 37.47 3.03
N ALA A 265 3.25 37.73 1.82
CA ALA A 265 2.43 38.02 0.65
C ALA A 265 1.60 36.80 0.20
N ALA A 266 2.15 35.59 0.32
CA ALA A 266 1.43 34.35 0.07
C ALA A 266 0.42 34.02 1.18
N ASN A 267 0.58 34.63 2.37
CA ASN A 267 -0.14 34.29 3.61
C ASN A 267 -0.18 32.78 3.86
N TRP A 268 0.96 32.13 3.62
CA TRP A 268 1.07 30.68 3.60
C TRP A 268 2.40 30.24 4.21
N ILE A 269 2.34 29.16 4.98
CA ILE A 269 3.49 28.49 5.59
C ILE A 269 3.37 27.02 5.22
N TRP A 270 4.34 26.52 4.48
CA TRP A 270 4.53 25.09 4.25
C TRP A 270 4.85 24.40 5.57
N SER A 271 4.11 23.34 5.87
CA SER A 271 4.41 22.48 7.01
C SER A 271 3.80 21.12 6.75
N ASP A 272 4.63 20.20 6.27
CA ASP A 272 4.32 18.78 6.32
C ASP A 272 4.80 18.20 7.66
N ASP A 273 4.22 17.09 8.07
CA ASP A 273 4.67 16.38 9.26
C ASP A 273 6.06 15.75 9.08
N GLN A 274 6.49 15.50 7.84
CA GLN A 274 7.82 15.00 7.49
C GLN A 274 8.93 16.04 7.72
N GLU A 275 8.75 17.26 7.19
CA GLU A 275 9.69 18.34 7.44
C GLU A 275 9.69 18.75 8.91
N SER A 276 8.52 18.79 9.56
CA SER A 276 8.43 19.10 11.00
C SER A 276 9.09 18.03 11.87
N MET A 277 8.99 16.74 11.53
CA MET A 277 9.71 15.68 12.23
C MET A 277 11.22 15.78 12.01
N SER A 278 11.65 16.04 10.76
CA SER A 278 13.07 16.25 10.44
C SER A 278 13.65 17.46 11.19
N ASP A 279 12.88 18.53 11.35
CA ASP A 279 13.23 19.75 12.09
C ASP A 279 13.58 19.47 13.56
N VAL A 280 12.69 18.79 14.27
CA VAL A 280 12.92 18.43 15.67
C VAL A 280 13.99 17.35 15.82
N LEU A 281 14.08 16.40 14.88
CA LEU A 281 15.15 15.41 14.86
C LEU A 281 16.53 16.07 14.72
N TYR A 282 16.68 17.01 13.78
CA TYR A 282 17.94 17.70 13.57
C TYR A 282 18.32 18.57 14.76
N SER A 283 17.32 19.14 15.43
CA SER A 283 17.52 19.83 16.69
C SER A 283 18.05 18.88 17.77
N ALA A 284 17.43 17.70 17.92
CA ALA A 284 17.80 16.68 18.89
C ALA A 284 19.20 16.09 18.64
N ILE A 285 19.53 15.74 17.40
CA ILE A 285 20.86 15.22 17.03
C ILE A 285 21.99 16.20 17.39
N THR A 286 21.71 17.51 17.29
CA THR A 286 22.72 18.55 17.50
C THR A 286 22.67 19.19 18.88
N GLY A 287 21.65 18.87 19.68
CA GLY A 287 21.42 19.46 21.00
C GLY A 287 21.11 20.95 20.97
N LYS A 288 20.71 21.50 19.81
CA LYS A 288 20.42 22.93 19.62
C LYS A 288 19.19 23.09 18.73
N PRO A 289 18.29 24.05 18.99
CA PRO A 289 17.18 24.32 18.09
C PRO A 289 17.66 24.67 16.68
N ARG A 290 17.06 24.03 15.67
CA ARG A 290 17.29 24.27 14.24
C ARG A 290 15.95 24.27 13.53
N PHE A 291 15.83 25.10 12.50
CA PHE A 291 14.55 25.29 11.78
C PHE A 291 14.63 24.80 10.33
N PHE A 292 14.71 23.49 10.14
CA PHE A 292 14.64 22.84 8.83
C PHE A 292 13.36 23.18 8.06
N ILE A 293 12.21 23.19 8.73
CA ILE A 293 10.95 23.53 8.07
C ILE A 293 10.93 24.99 7.59
N LEU A 294 11.53 25.90 8.36
CA LEU A 294 11.70 27.29 7.93
C LEU A 294 12.62 27.36 6.72
N ALA A 295 13.76 26.66 6.75
CA ALA A 295 14.68 26.61 5.62
C ALA A 295 13.99 26.12 4.35
N HIS A 296 13.14 25.09 4.47
CA HIS A 296 12.33 24.59 3.37
C HIS A 296 11.36 25.66 2.82
N ASN A 297 10.61 26.34 3.69
CA ASN A 297 9.72 27.44 3.32
C ASN A 297 10.44 28.54 2.54
N LEU A 298 11.55 29.04 3.09
CA LEU A 298 12.31 30.14 2.48
C LEU A 298 12.91 29.71 1.12
N ASN A 299 13.33 28.46 1.00
CA ASN A 299 13.86 27.92 -0.25
C ASN A 299 12.77 27.77 -1.32
N MET A 300 11.57 27.32 -0.95
CA MET A 300 10.42 27.25 -1.87
C MET A 300 10.04 28.63 -2.42
N HIS A 301 10.08 29.66 -1.58
CA HIS A 301 9.80 31.04 -2.00
C HIS A 301 10.98 31.72 -2.72
N LYS A 302 12.18 31.14 -2.66
CA LYS A 302 13.44 31.71 -3.15
C LYS A 302 13.57 33.18 -2.69
N ASP A 303 13.51 33.41 -1.37
CA ASP A 303 13.45 34.75 -0.79
C ASP A 303 14.85 35.27 -0.37
N PRO A 304 15.56 36.04 -1.24
CA PRO A 304 16.90 36.53 -0.93
C PRO A 304 16.94 37.50 0.25
N GLU A 305 15.85 38.22 0.53
CA GLU A 305 15.79 39.15 1.67
C GLU A 305 15.79 38.36 2.99
N ALA A 306 15.01 37.27 3.04
CA ALA A 306 14.99 36.38 4.19
C ALA A 306 16.38 35.75 4.44
N PHE A 307 17.06 35.30 3.39
CA PHE A 307 18.43 34.76 3.51
C PHE A 307 19.43 35.81 4.01
N ALA A 308 19.34 37.05 3.50
CA ALA A 308 20.17 38.15 3.98
C ALA A 308 19.92 38.46 5.47
N LYS A 309 18.66 38.49 5.92
CA LYS A 309 18.31 38.66 7.35
C LYS A 309 18.83 37.54 8.24
N LEU A 310 18.90 36.32 7.72
CA LEU A 310 19.50 35.17 8.42
C LEU A 310 21.03 35.13 8.35
N GLY A 311 21.66 36.01 7.57
CA GLY A 311 23.12 36.03 7.39
C GLY A 311 23.65 34.83 6.62
N VAL A 312 22.90 34.33 5.64
CA VAL A 312 23.29 33.23 4.73
C VAL A 312 23.17 33.68 3.27
N ALA A 313 23.99 33.13 2.38
CA ALA A 313 24.02 33.53 0.97
C ALA A 313 22.77 33.10 0.19
N ASN A 314 22.21 31.93 0.50
CA ASN A 314 21.04 31.37 -0.17
C ASN A 314 20.41 30.22 0.64
N GLY A 315 19.32 29.66 0.09
CA GLY A 315 18.61 28.53 0.68
C GLY A 315 19.45 27.26 0.81
N ASP A 316 20.36 26.97 -0.12
CA ASP A 316 21.21 25.78 -0.05
C ASP A 316 22.21 25.87 1.11
N GLU A 317 22.77 27.04 1.36
CA GLU A 317 23.62 27.27 2.54
C GLU A 317 22.83 27.12 3.83
N LEU A 318 21.62 27.70 3.91
CA LEU A 318 20.75 27.52 5.08
C LEU A 318 20.44 26.04 5.32
N MET A 319 20.02 25.32 4.27
CA MET A 319 19.72 23.89 4.32
C MET A 319 20.93 23.06 4.79
N LYS A 320 22.14 23.39 4.30
CA LYS A 320 23.39 22.77 4.76
C LYS A 320 23.66 23.05 6.23
N ASN A 321 23.40 24.27 6.70
CA ASN A 321 23.66 24.67 8.07
C ASN A 321 22.67 24.04 9.06
N VAL A 322 21.38 23.93 8.70
CA VAL A 322 20.35 23.32 9.57
C VAL A 322 20.44 21.80 9.60
N LYS A 323 20.90 21.13 8.53
CA LYS A 323 21.12 19.68 8.56
C LYS A 323 22.23 19.30 9.55
N PRO A 324 22.10 18.18 10.28
CA PRO A 324 23.15 17.71 11.16
C PRO A 324 24.42 17.45 10.37
N PRO A 325 25.60 17.79 10.91
CA PRO A 325 26.87 17.39 10.34
C PRO A 325 26.93 15.86 10.11
N LYS A 326 27.60 15.43 9.04
CA LYS A 326 27.67 14.00 8.66
C LYS A 326 28.27 13.11 9.76
N ASP A 327 29.18 13.64 10.57
CA ASP A 327 29.82 12.94 11.70
C ASP A 327 28.87 12.67 12.88
N LYS A 328 27.67 13.26 12.88
CA LYS A 328 26.62 12.93 13.85
C LYS A 328 25.84 11.67 13.50
N TRP A 329 26.01 11.18 12.27
CA TRP A 329 25.36 9.98 11.79
C TRP A 329 26.33 8.80 11.78
N ASN A 330 25.90 7.67 12.31
CA ASN A 330 26.73 6.47 12.43
C ASN A 330 26.02 5.26 11.82
N PHE A 331 26.66 4.56 10.89
CA PHE A 331 26.20 3.22 10.50
C PHE A 331 26.66 2.21 11.55
N LYS A 332 25.81 1.96 12.55
CA LYS A 332 26.11 0.99 13.60
C LYS A 332 25.87 -0.41 13.06
N LYS A 333 26.88 -1.27 13.25
CA LYS A 333 26.80 -2.70 12.92
C LYS A 333 26.27 -3.47 14.12
N TYR A 334 25.28 -4.31 13.89
CA TYR A 334 24.69 -5.19 14.88
C TYR A 334 25.06 -6.64 14.58
N ASP A 335 25.61 -7.34 15.57
CA ASP A 335 25.92 -8.76 15.46
C ASP A 335 24.66 -9.61 15.61
N LEU A 336 24.49 -10.54 14.67
CA LEU A 336 23.37 -11.47 14.58
C LEU A 336 23.82 -12.93 14.69
N ALA A 337 25.11 -13.21 14.83
CA ALA A 337 25.62 -14.57 14.95
C ALA A 337 24.93 -15.31 16.11
N GLY A 338 24.32 -16.46 15.80
CA GLY A 338 23.59 -17.29 16.76
C GLY A 338 22.22 -16.73 17.20
N LYS A 339 21.77 -15.60 16.64
CA LYS A 339 20.49 -14.98 17.00
C LYS A 339 19.36 -15.44 16.06
N PRO A 340 18.12 -15.64 16.58
CA PRO A 340 16.96 -15.97 15.73
C PRO A 340 16.69 -14.95 14.62
N LEU A 341 17.07 -13.69 14.84
CA LEU A 341 16.90 -12.60 13.88
C LEU A 341 17.73 -12.80 12.60
N ALA A 342 18.86 -13.51 12.66
CA ALA A 342 19.73 -13.80 11.51
C ALA A 342 19.00 -14.47 10.32
N ALA A 343 17.95 -15.24 10.61
CA ALA A 343 17.19 -15.99 9.60
C ALA A 343 16.24 -15.15 8.75
N VAL A 344 15.99 -13.89 9.11
CA VAL A 344 15.05 -13.01 8.40
C VAL A 344 15.64 -11.67 7.98
N VAL A 345 16.82 -11.34 8.51
CA VAL A 345 17.53 -10.14 8.14
C VAL A 345 18.10 -10.35 6.75
N CYS A 346 17.79 -9.42 5.86
CA CYS A 346 18.46 -9.32 4.58
C CYS A 346 18.64 -7.85 4.21
N ASP A 347 19.90 -7.41 4.17
CA ASP A 347 20.26 -6.08 3.73
C ASP A 347 20.42 -6.03 2.19
N ASP A 348 20.35 -7.14 1.46
CA ASP A 348 20.55 -7.21 -0.01
C ASP A 348 19.22 -7.23 -0.82
N LEU A 349 18.13 -6.71 -0.27
CA LEU A 349 16.84 -6.68 -1.00
C LEU A 349 16.95 -5.93 -2.33
N PRO A 350 16.26 -6.32 -3.41
CA PRO A 350 15.32 -7.43 -3.52
C PRO A 350 15.95 -8.78 -3.90
N ASP A 351 17.27 -9.00 -3.73
CA ASP A 351 17.94 -10.26 -4.07
C ASP A 351 17.66 -11.38 -3.04
N LEU A 352 16.46 -11.94 -3.09
CA LEU A 352 16.02 -12.99 -2.17
C LEU A 352 16.86 -14.27 -2.27
N GLU A 353 17.38 -14.57 -3.46
CA GLU A 353 18.22 -15.74 -3.66
C GLU A 353 19.53 -15.62 -2.87
N ARG A 354 20.10 -14.43 -2.81
CA ARG A 354 21.21 -14.14 -1.92
C ARG A 354 20.78 -14.19 -0.45
N CYS A 355 19.64 -13.59 -0.09
CA CYS A 355 19.09 -13.67 1.27
C CYS A 355 18.90 -15.12 1.77
N HIS A 356 18.53 -16.05 0.90
CA HIS A 356 18.34 -17.46 1.24
C HIS A 356 19.66 -18.21 1.44
N ARG A 357 20.67 -17.91 0.62
CA ARG A 357 21.97 -18.60 0.68
C ARG A 357 22.87 -18.06 1.79
N GLU A 358 22.76 -16.76 2.09
CA GLU A 358 23.62 -16.05 3.04
C GLU A 358 22.82 -15.70 4.30
N VAL A 359 22.92 -16.54 5.33
CA VAL A 359 22.37 -16.20 6.65
C VAL A 359 23.08 -14.97 7.18
N ALA A 360 22.32 -13.93 7.55
CA ALA A 360 22.90 -12.69 8.00
C ALA A 360 23.66 -12.88 9.33
N THR A 361 24.96 -12.67 9.30
CA THR A 361 25.79 -12.63 10.52
C THR A 361 25.76 -11.26 11.18
N SER A 362 25.32 -10.23 10.45
CA SER A 362 25.17 -8.88 10.98
C SER A 362 24.21 -8.07 10.12
N THR A 363 23.78 -6.92 10.64
CA THR A 363 23.05 -5.89 9.88
C THR A 363 23.58 -4.51 10.24
N ARG A 364 23.30 -3.51 9.40
CA ARG A 364 23.64 -2.11 9.67
C ARG A 364 22.38 -1.27 9.78
N LEU A 365 22.43 -0.28 10.66
CA LEU A 365 21.40 0.76 10.77
C LEU A 365 22.10 2.11 10.86
N MET A 366 21.56 3.12 10.17
CA MET A 366 22.01 4.50 10.36
C MET A 366 21.41 5.00 11.67
N THR A 367 22.27 5.47 12.57
CA THR A 367 21.92 5.82 13.95
C THR A 367 22.45 7.20 14.32
N ALA A 368 21.84 7.83 15.31
CA ALA A 368 22.33 9.06 15.92
C ALA A 368 21.96 9.11 17.41
N GLU A 369 22.79 9.76 18.22
CA GLU A 369 22.42 10.10 19.60
C GLU A 369 21.51 11.34 19.58
N LEU A 370 20.44 11.28 20.36
CA LEU A 370 19.52 12.38 20.57
C LEU A 370 19.83 13.06 21.90
N HIS A 371 19.93 14.38 21.85
CA HIS A 371 20.16 15.27 22.98
C HIS A 371 18.94 16.16 23.18
N MET A 372 18.67 16.60 24.41
CA MET A 372 17.64 17.60 24.68
C MET A 372 18.07 18.96 24.11
N PRO A 373 17.40 19.53 23.11
CA PRO A 373 17.83 20.78 22.50
C PRO A 373 17.58 21.96 23.42
N HIS A 374 18.53 22.91 23.44
CA HIS A 374 18.36 24.14 24.19
C HIS A 374 19.07 25.30 23.48
N SER A 375 18.45 26.48 23.46
CA SER A 375 19.03 27.66 22.78
C SER A 375 20.15 28.31 23.61
N GLY A 376 20.06 28.22 24.94
CA GLY A 376 20.91 29.00 25.86
C GLY A 376 20.68 30.50 25.70
N GLY A 377 19.50 30.90 25.21
CA GLY A 377 19.18 32.28 24.82
C GLY A 377 19.76 32.71 23.47
N GLN A 378 20.39 31.80 22.72
CA GLN A 378 21.00 32.09 21.42
C GLN A 378 20.22 31.47 20.26
N TRP A 379 19.91 32.29 19.26
CA TRP A 379 19.17 31.89 18.07
C TRP A 379 19.93 32.34 16.80
N PRO A 380 20.99 31.62 16.41
CA PRO A 380 21.81 32.02 15.27
C PRO A 380 20.99 32.07 13.97
N GLY A 381 21.10 33.18 13.22
CA GLY A 381 20.43 33.32 11.93
C GLY A 381 20.79 32.20 10.95
N SER A 382 22.05 31.75 10.95
CA SER A 382 22.52 30.63 10.12
C SER A 382 21.85 29.28 10.41
N LEU A 383 21.14 29.15 11.54
CA LEU A 383 20.34 27.97 11.91
C LEU A 383 18.83 28.22 11.84
N GLY A 384 18.41 29.37 11.29
CA GLY A 384 17.01 29.78 11.13
C GLY A 384 16.54 30.90 12.07
N GLY A 385 17.37 31.38 13.01
CA GLY A 385 17.00 32.47 13.91
C GLY A 385 15.88 32.10 14.90
N TYR A 386 15.12 33.10 15.37
CA TYR A 386 13.94 32.90 16.23
C TYR A 386 12.66 33.17 15.42
N PRO A 387 11.95 32.14 14.92
CA PRO A 387 10.89 32.30 13.94
C PRO A 387 9.49 32.46 14.54
N PHE A 388 9.37 32.93 15.78
CA PHE A 388 8.10 33.01 16.50
C PHE A 388 7.78 34.42 17.00
N ASN A 389 6.51 34.67 17.29
CA ASN A 389 6.16 35.76 18.19
C ASN A 389 6.69 35.44 19.60
N LYS A 390 7.34 36.44 20.22
CA LYS A 390 7.87 36.37 21.59
C LYS A 390 6.77 36.29 22.65
N THR A 391 5.57 36.80 22.34
CA THR A 391 4.40 36.69 23.21
C THR A 391 3.60 35.47 22.78
N LEU A 392 3.42 34.52 23.70
CA LEU A 392 2.57 33.36 23.45
C LEU A 392 1.10 33.78 23.43
N GLY A 393 0.37 33.39 22.40
CA GLY A 393 -1.06 33.60 22.34
C GLY A 393 -1.85 32.55 23.15
N PRO A 394 -3.16 32.76 23.32
CA PRO A 394 -4.03 31.89 24.12
C PRO A 394 -4.09 30.43 23.63
N ILE A 395 -4.00 30.16 22.33
CA ILE A 395 -4.05 28.80 21.76
C ILE A 395 -2.75 28.06 22.10
N THR A 396 -1.59 28.72 21.95
CA THR A 396 -0.30 28.14 22.36
C THR A 396 -0.28 27.88 23.87
N LEU A 397 -0.80 28.80 24.68
CA LEU A 397 -0.90 28.60 26.13
C LEU A 397 -1.82 27.42 26.49
N ALA A 398 -2.96 27.27 25.80
CA ALA A 398 -3.85 26.13 25.97
C ALA A 398 -3.18 24.80 25.59
N TYR A 399 -2.40 24.79 24.49
CA TYR A 399 -1.60 23.63 24.10
C TYR A 399 -0.61 23.23 25.20
N ARG A 400 0.17 24.19 25.71
CA ARG A 400 1.12 23.96 26.82
C ARG A 400 0.41 23.45 28.08
N GLN A 401 -0.75 24.03 28.40
CA GLN A 401 -1.56 23.62 29.56
C GLN A 401 -2.05 22.18 29.42
N SER A 402 -2.46 21.76 28.22
CA SER A 402 -2.95 20.39 27.99
C SER A 402 -1.90 19.31 28.31
N PHE A 403 -0.60 19.60 28.19
CA PHE A 403 0.46 18.69 28.62
C PHE A 403 0.70 18.75 30.13
N LYS A 404 0.59 19.93 30.76
CA LYS A 404 0.64 20.05 32.23
C LYS A 404 -0.48 19.24 32.90
N ASP A 405 -1.67 19.26 32.30
CA ASP A 405 -2.84 18.54 32.81
C ASP A 405 -2.66 17.01 32.79
N LEU A 406 -1.71 16.48 32.01
CA LEU A 406 -1.34 15.07 32.07
C LEU A 406 -0.74 14.69 33.43
N GLY A 407 -0.24 15.64 34.21
CA GLY A 407 0.42 15.40 35.49
C GLY A 407 1.81 14.78 35.33
N VAL A 408 2.46 15.00 34.19
CA VAL A 408 3.83 14.54 33.89
C VAL A 408 4.74 15.76 33.71
N PRO A 409 6.05 15.66 34.03
CA PRO A 409 6.98 16.76 33.82
C PRO A 409 7.04 17.17 32.34
N LEU A 410 6.96 18.47 32.08
CA LEU A 410 7.23 18.99 30.74
C LEU A 410 8.73 18.87 30.44
N PRO A 411 9.10 18.67 29.16
CA PRO A 411 10.48 18.84 28.74
C PRO A 411 11.01 20.25 29.08
N PRO A 412 12.32 20.42 29.31
CA PRO A 412 12.96 21.73 29.43
C PRO A 412 12.56 22.67 28.28
N ASP A 413 12.16 23.91 28.60
CA ASP A 413 11.74 24.88 27.58
C ASP A 413 12.99 25.44 26.87
N PRO A 414 13.21 25.17 25.57
CA PRO A 414 14.42 25.60 24.87
C PRO A 414 14.56 27.13 24.81
N GLU A 415 13.52 27.90 25.09
CA GLU A 415 13.51 29.37 25.14
C GLU A 415 13.83 29.95 26.52
N ASP A 416 13.75 29.15 27.59
CA ASP A 416 14.00 29.62 28.97
C ASP A 416 15.43 29.26 29.41
N PRO A 417 16.34 30.25 29.52
CA PRO A 417 17.72 30.03 29.96
C PRO A 417 17.82 29.31 31.31
N ALA A 418 16.82 29.43 32.19
CA ALA A 418 16.82 28.75 33.49
C ALA A 418 16.75 27.22 33.37
N THR A 419 16.30 26.69 32.22
CA THR A 419 16.16 25.24 32.01
C THR A 419 17.35 24.61 31.29
N GLU A 420 18.38 25.39 30.92
CA GLU A 420 19.54 24.89 30.17
C GLU A 420 20.29 23.76 30.90
N ALA A 421 20.48 23.93 32.22
CA ALA A 421 21.17 22.92 33.02
C ALA A 421 20.37 21.60 33.06
N ALA A 422 19.04 21.69 33.16
CA ALA A 422 18.17 20.52 33.12
C ALA A 422 18.19 19.84 31.74
N ALA A 423 18.21 20.61 30.65
CA ALA A 423 18.36 20.08 29.30
C ALA A 423 19.68 19.31 29.15
N ARG A 424 20.81 19.90 29.58
CA ARG A 424 22.12 19.24 29.52
C ARG A 424 22.23 17.99 30.39
N ALA A 425 21.48 17.93 31.50
CA ALA A 425 21.43 16.78 32.39
C ALA A 425 20.49 15.67 31.92
N THR A 426 19.64 15.93 30.91
CA THR A 426 18.70 14.94 30.40
C THR A 426 19.48 13.80 29.71
N PRO A 427 19.21 12.52 30.05
CA PRO A 427 19.85 11.39 29.40
C PRO A 427 19.63 11.40 27.89
N LYS A 428 20.65 10.95 27.15
CA LYS A 428 20.55 10.78 25.70
C LYS A 428 19.68 9.58 25.35
N GLU A 429 19.07 9.64 24.19
CA GLU A 429 18.31 8.53 23.59
C GLU A 429 18.91 8.15 22.24
N MET A 430 18.65 6.94 21.77
CA MET A 430 19.21 6.46 20.50
C MET A 430 18.16 6.47 19.40
N TYR A 431 18.54 7.00 18.24
CA TYR A 431 17.74 7.06 17.04
C TYR A 431 18.24 6.07 15.98
N GLY A 432 17.31 5.45 15.23
CA GLY A 432 17.58 4.60 14.08
C GLY A 432 16.77 5.05 12.86
N LEU A 433 17.45 5.34 11.76
CA LEU A 433 16.85 5.60 10.46
C LEU A 433 16.85 4.31 9.63
N VAL A 434 15.67 3.79 9.32
CA VAL A 434 15.50 2.60 8.48
C VAL A 434 15.38 3.00 7.02
N HIS A 435 15.56 2.04 6.12
CA HIS A 435 15.35 2.26 4.69
C HIS A 435 16.32 3.27 4.04
N VAL A 436 17.50 3.47 4.61
CA VAL A 436 18.49 4.41 4.08
C VAL A 436 19.08 3.87 2.78
N ARG A 437 19.19 4.73 1.76
CA ARG A 437 19.91 4.44 0.52
C ARG A 437 21.41 4.61 0.75
N PRO A 438 22.25 3.55 0.81
CA PRO A 438 23.67 3.75 0.61
C PRO A 438 23.85 4.22 -0.83
N SER A 439 24.71 5.22 -1.03
CA SER A 439 24.92 5.93 -2.29
C SER A 439 24.90 5.03 -3.54
N VAL A 440 23.78 5.06 -4.27
CA VAL A 440 23.53 4.75 -5.70
C VAL A 440 23.98 3.39 -6.28
N GLU A 441 24.99 2.69 -5.75
CA GLU A 441 25.58 1.49 -6.36
C GLU A 441 25.64 0.35 -5.33
N GLY A 442 24.93 -0.76 -5.57
CA GLY A 442 25.16 -2.02 -4.83
C GLY A 442 23.94 -2.82 -4.38
N GLY A 443 22.71 -2.29 -4.46
CA GLY A 443 21.52 -3.05 -4.07
C GLY A 443 21.36 -3.31 -2.55
N GLU A 444 22.27 -2.81 -1.70
CA GLU A 444 22.11 -2.90 -0.25
C GLU A 444 21.06 -1.89 0.24
N TYR A 445 20.09 -2.35 1.03
CA TYR A 445 19.11 -1.56 1.78
C TYR A 445 19.18 -1.95 3.26
N PRO A 446 20.12 -1.36 4.01
CA PRO A 446 20.24 -1.58 5.43
C PRO A 446 18.90 -1.39 6.14
N ALA A 447 18.49 -2.38 6.93
CA ALA A 447 17.21 -2.40 7.63
C ALA A 447 15.95 -2.38 6.73
N GLY A 448 16.07 -2.66 5.42
CA GLY A 448 14.92 -2.83 4.52
C GLY A 448 14.02 -4.04 4.85
N TRP A 449 14.55 -4.96 5.64
CA TRP A 449 13.84 -6.09 6.25
C TRP A 449 13.01 -5.66 7.48
N LEU A 450 13.31 -4.51 8.09
CA LEU A 450 12.53 -3.98 9.19
C LEU A 450 11.34 -3.18 8.65
N GLU A 451 11.60 -2.23 7.76
CA GLU A 451 10.58 -1.45 7.07
C GLU A 451 11.05 -1.16 5.63
N SER A 452 10.11 -1.05 4.70
CA SER A 452 10.44 -0.75 3.31
C SER A 452 9.34 -0.03 2.55
N THR A 453 9.74 0.64 1.47
CA THR A 453 8.80 1.35 0.60
C THR A 453 8.40 0.56 -0.64
N TRP A 454 7.26 0.94 -1.24
CA TRP A 454 6.73 0.33 -2.47
C TRP A 454 7.75 0.37 -3.58
N TYR A 455 8.40 1.53 -3.73
CA TYR A 455 9.40 1.76 -4.75
C TYR A 455 10.60 0.80 -4.65
N ARG A 456 10.94 0.29 -3.46
CA ARG A 456 12.14 -0.54 -3.27
C ARG A 456 11.90 -2.03 -3.23
N THR A 457 10.76 -2.46 -2.70
CA THR A 457 10.53 -3.89 -2.43
C THR A 457 9.14 -4.31 -2.90
N GLY A 458 8.13 -3.49 -2.63
CA GLY A 458 6.74 -3.78 -3.03
C GLY A 458 6.55 -3.96 -4.53
N ARG A 459 7.10 -3.07 -5.37
CA ARG A 459 7.01 -3.17 -6.84
C ARG A 459 7.71 -4.41 -7.40
N HIS A 460 8.60 -5.03 -6.63
CA HIS A 460 9.27 -6.29 -6.97
C HIS A 460 8.55 -7.51 -6.38
N GLY A 461 7.40 -7.29 -5.74
CA GLY A 461 6.54 -8.35 -5.23
C GLY A 461 6.75 -8.83 -3.85
N LEU A 462 7.66 -8.17 -3.15
CA LEU A 462 8.07 -8.60 -1.83
C LEU A 462 7.01 -8.31 -0.76
N TRP A 463 5.82 -7.87 -1.15
CA TRP A 463 4.68 -7.66 -0.26
C TRP A 463 3.52 -8.60 -0.53
N HIS A 464 3.63 -9.44 -1.56
CA HIS A 464 2.50 -10.22 -2.03
C HIS A 464 2.26 -11.45 -1.13
N THR A 465 1.17 -11.44 -0.38
CA THR A 465 0.88 -12.43 0.67
C THR A 465 0.68 -13.85 0.13
N HIS A 466 0.19 -14.00 -1.10
CA HIS A 466 0.02 -15.32 -1.73
C HIS A 466 1.28 -15.88 -2.39
N LEU A 467 2.30 -15.06 -2.63
CA LEU A 467 3.47 -15.44 -3.44
C LEU A 467 4.72 -15.58 -2.59
N LEU A 468 4.81 -14.82 -1.51
CA LEU A 468 5.92 -14.94 -0.58
C LEU A 468 5.69 -16.07 0.44
N GLN A 469 6.62 -17.00 0.47
CA GLN A 469 6.65 -18.09 1.43
C GLN A 469 7.38 -17.72 2.74
N HIS A 470 8.09 -16.59 2.76
CA HIS A 470 8.93 -16.17 3.88
C HIS A 470 8.75 -14.69 4.22
N GLU A 471 8.71 -14.40 5.53
CA GLU A 471 8.58 -13.05 6.07
C GLU A 471 9.96 -12.38 6.20
N PHE A 472 10.47 -11.83 5.10
CA PHE A 472 11.69 -11.01 5.16
C PHE A 472 11.43 -9.67 5.81
N GLN A 473 10.25 -9.10 5.56
CA GLN A 473 9.92 -7.73 5.92
C GLN A 473 8.91 -7.69 7.08
N SER A 474 9.06 -6.72 7.98
CA SER A 474 8.11 -6.54 9.09
C SER A 474 6.98 -5.58 8.73
N PHE A 475 7.35 -4.41 8.24
CA PHE A 475 6.44 -3.36 7.82
C PHE A 475 6.76 -2.90 6.42
N ALA A 476 5.77 -2.30 5.78
CA ALA A 476 5.93 -1.65 4.51
C ALA A 476 5.05 -0.41 4.43
N HIS A 477 5.55 0.63 3.79
CA HIS A 477 4.85 1.88 3.59
C HIS A 477 4.68 2.16 2.09
N ILE A 478 3.45 2.40 1.63
CA ILE A 478 3.15 2.70 0.22
C ILE A 478 3.51 4.17 -0.09
N HIS A 479 4.80 4.47 0.01
CA HIS A 479 5.36 5.81 -0.13
C HIS A 479 5.86 6.12 -1.54
N ALA A 480 5.45 7.29 -2.04
CA ALA A 480 5.89 8.01 -3.24
C ALA A 480 6.03 7.23 -4.57
N SER A 481 6.17 7.98 -5.67
CA SER A 481 6.44 7.45 -7.02
C SER A 481 5.43 6.43 -7.56
N LEU A 482 4.19 6.52 -7.10
CA LEU A 482 3.06 5.76 -7.65
C LEU A 482 2.58 6.37 -8.97
N PHE A 483 1.97 5.54 -9.81
CA PHE A 483 1.32 5.92 -11.07
C PHE A 483 0.17 6.88 -10.75
N PRO A 484 -0.19 7.87 -11.55
CA PRO A 484 -1.05 8.96 -11.06
C PRO A 484 -2.52 8.54 -10.80
N GLY A 485 -3.23 9.23 -9.88
CA GLY A 485 -4.60 8.88 -9.38
C GLY A 485 -4.79 8.92 -7.84
N ASP A 486 -6.03 8.90 -7.34
CA ASP A 486 -6.32 9.00 -5.88
C ASP A 486 -6.45 7.64 -5.16
N PHE A 487 -6.51 6.54 -5.91
CA PHE A 487 -6.81 5.18 -5.43
C PHE A 487 -5.58 4.24 -5.52
N GLN A 488 -4.43 4.77 -5.93
CA GLN A 488 -3.21 4.01 -6.23
C GLN A 488 -2.77 3.12 -5.06
N LYS A 489 -2.77 3.71 -3.86
CA LYS A 489 -2.37 3.04 -2.61
C LYS A 489 -3.30 1.85 -2.32
N GLN A 490 -4.60 2.02 -2.55
CA GLN A 490 -5.56 0.93 -2.39
C GLN A 490 -5.33 -0.20 -3.40
N LEU A 491 -4.95 0.13 -4.64
CA LEU A 491 -4.62 -0.90 -5.63
C LEU A 491 -3.40 -1.71 -5.27
N VAL A 492 -2.36 -1.05 -4.73
CA VAL A 492 -1.19 -1.76 -4.21
C VAL A 492 -1.63 -2.74 -3.12
N MET A 493 -2.52 -2.34 -2.21
CA MET A 493 -3.07 -3.24 -1.18
C MET A 493 -3.89 -4.39 -1.79
N GLN A 494 -4.72 -4.11 -2.79
CA GLN A 494 -5.53 -5.12 -3.48
C GLN A 494 -4.62 -6.14 -4.16
N ALA A 495 -3.66 -5.66 -4.96
CA ALA A 495 -2.75 -6.50 -5.71
C ALA A 495 -1.80 -7.30 -4.81
N ALA A 496 -1.37 -6.74 -3.67
CA ALA A 496 -0.56 -7.45 -2.70
C ALA A 496 -1.35 -8.50 -1.88
N GLY A 497 -2.68 -8.58 -2.05
CA GLY A 497 -3.53 -9.51 -1.29
C GLY A 497 -3.72 -9.10 0.18
N ILE A 498 -3.64 -7.80 0.47
CA ILE A 498 -3.71 -7.25 1.84
C ILE A 498 -5.01 -6.45 2.06
N TYR A 499 -5.73 -6.12 0.99
CA TYR A 499 -7.03 -5.45 1.07
C TYR A 499 -8.11 -6.39 1.64
N ASP A 500 -8.80 -5.98 2.71
CA ASP A 500 -9.92 -6.74 3.26
C ASP A 500 -11.19 -6.41 2.47
N TRP A 501 -11.48 -7.29 1.52
CA TRP A 501 -12.64 -7.21 0.63
C TRP A 501 -13.98 -7.29 1.39
N ARG A 502 -14.07 -8.01 2.52
CA ARG A 502 -15.31 -8.11 3.30
C ARG A 502 -15.66 -6.76 3.92
N VAL A 503 -14.65 -6.12 4.50
CA VAL A 503 -14.76 -4.79 5.09
C VAL A 503 -15.02 -3.73 4.02
N GLY A 504 -14.36 -3.83 2.86
CA GLY A 504 -14.62 -3.00 1.69
C GLY A 504 -16.07 -3.11 1.20
N ALA A 505 -16.65 -4.32 1.21
CA ALA A 505 -18.04 -4.60 0.84
C ALA A 505 -19.03 -3.74 1.62
N ARG A 506 -18.79 -3.62 2.92
CA ARG A 506 -19.75 -3.06 3.86
C ARG A 506 -19.70 -1.55 4.00
N LEU A 507 -18.58 -0.94 3.63
CA LEU A 507 -18.37 0.48 3.81
C LEU A 507 -19.19 1.37 2.82
N ALA A 508 -19.71 0.79 1.73
CA ALA A 508 -20.34 1.43 0.57
C ALA A 508 -20.70 2.94 0.71
N GLY A 509 -19.87 3.83 0.12
CA GLY A 509 -20.10 5.29 0.13
C GLY A 509 -19.12 6.19 -0.68
N GLY A 510 -17.90 5.73 -1.03
CA GLY A 510 -16.86 6.56 -1.70
C GLY A 510 -16.57 6.30 -3.18
N ALA A 511 -15.54 6.93 -3.76
CA ALA A 511 -15.12 6.74 -5.17
C ALA A 511 -14.39 5.39 -5.43
N ALA A 512 -13.95 4.70 -4.39
CA ALA A 512 -13.25 3.41 -4.44
C ALA A 512 -14.13 2.23 -3.94
N LYS A 513 -15.45 2.32 -4.12
CA LYS A 513 -16.40 1.23 -3.80
C LYS A 513 -15.97 -0.05 -4.52
N PRO A 514 -15.80 -1.22 -3.89
CA PRO A 514 -15.66 -2.47 -4.63
C PRO A 514 -16.89 -2.74 -5.50
N TYR A 515 -16.75 -3.46 -6.61
CA TYR A 515 -17.86 -3.64 -7.57
C TYR A 515 -19.05 -4.39 -6.99
N TYR A 516 -18.81 -5.41 -6.19
CA TYR A 516 -19.85 -6.14 -5.46
C TYR A 516 -20.42 -5.35 -4.26
N ALA A 517 -19.97 -4.11 -4.04
CA ALA A 517 -20.40 -3.24 -2.93
C ALA A 517 -21.32 -2.09 -3.39
N TYR A 518 -21.85 -2.13 -4.61
CA TYR A 518 -22.78 -1.09 -5.07
C TYR A 518 -24.20 -1.35 -4.60
N ASP A 519 -24.60 -0.69 -3.50
CA ASP A 519 -25.99 -0.30 -3.25
C ASP A 519 -26.01 1.07 -2.54
N PRO A 520 -26.59 2.14 -3.14
CA PRO A 520 -26.73 3.44 -2.50
C PRO A 520 -27.97 3.55 -1.58
N SER A 521 -28.76 2.50 -1.41
CA SER A 521 -30.00 2.51 -0.62
C SER A 521 -30.01 1.44 0.46
N GLU A 522 -29.66 1.82 1.69
CA GLU A 522 -29.76 0.94 2.87
C GLU A 522 -31.20 0.43 3.18
N ASN A 523 -32.21 0.79 2.37
CA ASN A 523 -33.63 0.48 2.61
C ASN A 523 -34.38 -0.16 1.42
N LEU A 524 -33.72 -0.57 0.34
CA LEU A 524 -34.39 -1.27 -0.77
C LEU A 524 -33.89 -2.71 -0.91
N ALA A 525 -34.76 -3.61 -1.38
CA ALA A 525 -34.35 -4.93 -1.83
C ALA A 525 -33.26 -4.75 -2.89
N GLN A 526 -32.08 -5.32 -2.60
CA GLN A 526 -30.86 -5.15 -3.38
C GLN A 526 -31.16 -5.39 -4.87
N PRO A 527 -30.92 -4.42 -5.77
CA PRO A 527 -31.06 -4.67 -7.18
C PRO A 527 -30.03 -5.73 -7.60
N GLU A 528 -30.52 -6.70 -8.38
CA GLU A 528 -29.79 -7.73 -9.11
C GLU A 528 -28.37 -7.27 -9.51
N MET A 529 -27.37 -8.11 -9.22
CA MET A 529 -25.99 -7.82 -9.62
C MET A 529 -25.94 -7.51 -11.10
N ARG A 530 -25.47 -6.29 -11.43
CA ARG A 530 -25.24 -5.90 -12.82
C ARG A 530 -24.27 -6.90 -13.46
N ARG A 531 -24.43 -7.14 -14.76
CA ARG A 531 -23.59 -8.08 -15.50
C ARG A 531 -22.17 -7.52 -15.62
N VAL A 532 -21.18 -8.39 -15.59
CA VAL A 532 -19.78 -8.06 -15.87
C VAL A 532 -19.39 -8.69 -17.19
N VAL A 533 -18.79 -7.93 -18.11
CA VAL A 533 -18.21 -8.47 -19.34
C VAL A 533 -16.70 -8.57 -19.16
N ALA A 534 -16.15 -9.74 -19.45
CA ALA A 534 -14.73 -10.04 -19.32
C ALA A 534 -14.25 -10.88 -20.50
N TYR A 535 -12.96 -10.81 -20.85
CA TYR A 535 -12.38 -11.77 -21.79
C TYR A 535 -12.19 -13.14 -21.13
N LEU A 536 -12.45 -14.21 -21.89
CA LEU A 536 -12.15 -15.57 -21.47
C LEU A 536 -10.64 -15.74 -21.22
N ASP A 537 -10.27 -16.58 -20.26
CA ASP A 537 -8.86 -16.90 -19.98
C ASP A 537 -8.18 -17.40 -21.26
N GLY A 538 -6.98 -16.87 -21.53
CA GLY A 538 -6.20 -17.18 -22.74
C GLY A 538 -6.53 -16.34 -23.99
N VAL A 539 -7.60 -15.53 -23.99
CA VAL A 539 -7.88 -14.62 -25.12
C VAL A 539 -6.89 -13.45 -25.15
N VAL A 540 -6.58 -12.88 -23.98
CA VAL A 540 -5.52 -11.90 -23.80
C VAL A 540 -4.28 -12.66 -23.33
N GLY A 541 -3.25 -12.72 -24.18
CA GLY A 541 -2.03 -13.49 -23.89
C GLY A 541 -0.75 -12.71 -24.14
N PRO A 542 0.43 -13.32 -23.86
CA PRO A 542 1.73 -12.64 -23.90
C PRO A 542 2.18 -12.20 -25.30
N TRP A 543 1.55 -12.74 -26.35
CA TRP A 543 1.83 -12.37 -27.75
C TRP A 543 1.26 -10.99 -28.15
N LEU A 544 0.42 -10.37 -27.31
CA LEU A 544 -0.19 -9.08 -27.62
C LEU A 544 0.77 -7.93 -27.31
N THR A 545 0.88 -7.02 -28.28
CA THR A 545 1.52 -5.72 -28.05
C THR A 545 0.66 -4.84 -27.15
N LYS A 546 1.29 -3.86 -26.47
CA LYS A 546 0.55 -2.85 -25.67
C LYS A 546 -0.55 -2.16 -26.48
N LYS A 547 -0.34 -1.94 -27.79
CA LYS A 547 -1.34 -1.35 -28.70
C LYS A 547 -2.56 -2.23 -28.88
N GLU A 548 -2.35 -3.52 -29.08
CA GLU A 548 -3.45 -4.48 -29.23
C GLU A 548 -4.22 -4.67 -27.91
N VAL A 549 -3.54 -4.63 -26.76
CA VAL A 549 -4.20 -4.65 -25.44
C VAL A 549 -5.09 -3.42 -25.24
N VAL A 550 -4.61 -2.23 -25.58
CA VAL A 550 -5.41 -0.99 -25.53
C VAL A 550 -6.64 -1.09 -26.44
N GLN A 551 -6.47 -1.61 -27.66
CA GLN A 551 -7.57 -1.79 -28.62
C GLN A 551 -8.58 -2.83 -28.12
N ALA A 552 -8.11 -3.96 -27.58
CA ALA A 552 -8.97 -4.98 -26.98
C ALA A 552 -9.75 -4.46 -25.78
N ALA A 553 -9.13 -3.66 -24.90
CA ALA A 553 -9.82 -3.01 -23.78
C ALA A 553 -10.90 -2.03 -24.29
N SER A 554 -10.61 -1.31 -25.37
CA SER A 554 -11.57 -0.41 -26.02
C SER A 554 -12.77 -1.13 -26.61
N GLY A 555 -12.56 -2.24 -27.33
CA GLY A 555 -13.65 -3.08 -27.83
C GLY A 555 -14.47 -3.72 -26.72
N LEU A 556 -13.83 -4.17 -25.63
CA LEU A 556 -14.52 -4.72 -24.46
C LEU A 556 -15.40 -3.67 -23.78
N ALA A 557 -14.92 -2.43 -23.66
CA ALA A 557 -15.70 -1.31 -23.14
C ALA A 557 -16.93 -1.00 -24.03
N GLN A 558 -16.79 -1.06 -25.35
CA GLN A 558 -17.92 -0.90 -26.28
C GLN A 558 -18.97 -1.99 -26.09
N ILE A 559 -18.56 -3.24 -25.89
CA ILE A 559 -19.47 -4.35 -25.56
C ILE A 559 -20.16 -4.09 -24.22
N ALA A 560 -19.41 -3.75 -23.18
CA ALA A 560 -19.98 -3.48 -21.86
C ALA A 560 -21.05 -2.38 -21.92
N VAL A 561 -20.77 -1.28 -22.63
CA VAL A 561 -21.74 -0.20 -22.85
C VAL A 561 -22.96 -0.66 -23.65
N ALA A 562 -22.75 -1.39 -24.74
CA ALA A 562 -23.84 -1.92 -25.56
C ALA A 562 -24.79 -2.83 -24.76
N LEU A 563 -24.25 -3.56 -23.77
CA LEU A 563 -25.00 -4.50 -22.94
C LEU A 563 -25.47 -3.91 -21.59
N GLY A 564 -25.18 -2.65 -21.30
CA GLY A 564 -25.48 -2.04 -20.00
C GLY A 564 -24.72 -2.69 -18.82
N ALA A 565 -23.57 -3.31 -19.10
CA ALA A 565 -22.76 -4.08 -18.18
C ALA A 565 -21.54 -3.29 -17.68
N ALA A 566 -20.86 -3.84 -16.67
CA ALA A 566 -19.53 -3.39 -16.25
C ALA A 566 -18.44 -4.08 -17.05
N VAL A 567 -17.33 -3.38 -17.31
CA VAL A 567 -16.17 -3.97 -17.97
C VAL A 567 -15.20 -4.50 -16.92
N ALA A 568 -14.75 -5.75 -17.04
CA ALA A 568 -13.55 -6.21 -16.34
C ALA A 568 -12.34 -5.88 -17.20
N TRP A 569 -11.51 -4.92 -16.77
CA TRP A 569 -10.33 -4.56 -17.55
C TRP A 569 -9.40 -5.77 -17.70
N PRO A 570 -8.84 -6.01 -18.90
CA PRO A 570 -8.01 -7.19 -19.13
C PRO A 570 -6.75 -7.11 -18.28
N ALA A 571 -6.47 -8.20 -17.57
CA ALA A 571 -5.13 -8.45 -17.07
C ALA A 571 -4.22 -8.84 -18.25
N VAL A 572 -2.93 -8.54 -18.14
CA VAL A 572 -1.94 -8.96 -19.13
C VAL A 572 -1.04 -10.04 -18.52
N ASP A 573 -0.53 -10.92 -19.35
CA ASP A 573 0.45 -11.90 -18.91
C ASP A 573 1.74 -11.16 -18.51
N CYS A 574 2.26 -11.41 -17.31
CA CYS A 574 3.50 -10.77 -16.85
C CYS A 574 4.73 -11.16 -17.70
N SER A 575 4.60 -12.20 -18.52
CA SER A 575 5.63 -12.61 -19.48
C SER A 575 5.62 -11.82 -20.79
N SER A 576 4.65 -10.93 -21.02
CA SER A 576 4.59 -10.10 -22.23
C SER A 576 5.85 -9.23 -22.40
N ASP A 577 6.39 -9.15 -23.61
CA ASP A 577 7.66 -8.44 -23.91
C ASP A 577 7.67 -6.97 -23.49
N TRP A 578 6.51 -6.30 -23.50
CA TRP A 578 6.38 -4.89 -23.12
C TRP A 578 6.13 -4.68 -21.61
N VAL A 579 5.89 -5.76 -20.86
CA VAL A 579 5.81 -5.77 -19.40
C VAL A 579 7.18 -6.08 -18.78
N GLN A 580 8.01 -6.85 -19.48
CA GLN A 580 9.37 -7.17 -19.06
C GLN A 580 10.38 -6.05 -19.40
N LEU A 581 11.43 -5.93 -18.59
CA LEU A 581 12.56 -5.03 -18.87
C LEU A 581 13.20 -5.43 -20.19
N ARG A 582 13.44 -4.44 -21.07
CA ARG A 582 14.21 -4.68 -22.30
C ARG A 582 15.58 -5.30 -21.94
N PRO A 583 15.95 -6.45 -22.55
CA PRO A 583 17.31 -6.97 -22.47
C PRO A 583 18.28 -5.94 -23.06
N GLY A 584 18.89 -5.13 -22.21
CA GLY A 584 19.69 -3.96 -22.63
C GLY A 584 19.70 -2.79 -21.64
N MET A 585 18.69 -2.67 -20.77
CA MET A 585 18.74 -1.75 -19.62
C MET A 585 19.36 -2.38 -18.36
N THR A 586 19.92 -3.59 -18.50
CA THR A 586 20.40 -4.48 -17.43
C THR A 586 21.81 -4.15 -16.92
N GLY A 587 22.08 -2.89 -16.57
CA GLY A 587 23.29 -2.57 -15.78
C GLY A 587 23.37 -3.41 -14.49
N TYR A 588 22.22 -3.81 -13.93
CA TYR A 588 22.14 -4.65 -12.73
C TYR A 588 22.23 -6.17 -13.00
N SER A 589 21.62 -6.69 -14.06
CA SER A 589 21.58 -8.15 -14.31
C SER A 589 22.88 -8.70 -14.94
N ALA A 590 23.71 -7.84 -15.55
CA ALA A 590 25.03 -8.21 -16.05
C ALA A 590 26.02 -8.47 -14.90
N LEU A 591 25.94 -7.70 -13.81
CA LEU A 591 26.80 -7.85 -12.63
C LEU A 591 26.59 -9.21 -11.94
N MET A 592 25.34 -9.68 -11.90
CA MET A 592 24.96 -10.97 -11.31
C MET A 592 25.43 -12.19 -12.14
N ARG A 593 25.65 -12.02 -13.45
CA ARG A 593 26.15 -13.10 -14.31
C ARG A 593 27.68 -13.16 -14.38
N THR A 594 28.38 -12.05 -14.15
CA THR A 594 29.84 -12.01 -14.17
C THR A 594 30.49 -12.51 -12.88
N SER A 595 29.75 -12.64 -11.78
CA SER A 595 30.30 -13.18 -10.52
C SER A 595 30.29 -14.71 -10.44
N SER A 596 29.61 -15.41 -11.35
CA SER A 596 29.50 -16.88 -11.33
C SER A 596 30.40 -17.62 -12.32
N SER A 597 31.26 -16.92 -13.09
CA SER A 597 32.17 -17.55 -14.05
C SER A 597 33.64 -17.30 -13.69
N GLY A 598 34.03 -17.74 -12.50
CA GLY A 598 35.44 -17.91 -12.13
C GLY A 598 35.78 -19.40 -12.05
N GLY A 599 36.13 -20.03 -13.18
CA GLY A 599 36.72 -21.36 -13.16
C GLY A 599 36.58 -22.19 -14.44
N ALA A 600 37.71 -22.27 -15.17
CA ALA A 600 38.19 -23.39 -15.99
C ALA A 600 38.29 -23.16 -17.50
N ASN A 601 39.56 -23.05 -17.93
CA ASN A 601 40.06 -23.35 -19.26
C ASN A 601 39.53 -24.70 -19.79
N THR A 602 39.14 -24.78 -21.06
CA THR A 602 39.88 -25.54 -22.09
C THR A 602 39.22 -25.40 -23.47
N SER A 603 40.09 -25.42 -24.48
CA SER A 603 39.87 -25.38 -25.92
C SER A 603 38.96 -26.50 -26.46
N SER A 604 38.14 -26.21 -27.49
CA SER A 604 38.35 -26.71 -28.86
C SER A 604 37.13 -26.51 -29.80
N THR A 605 37.45 -26.01 -31.00
CA THR A 605 36.91 -26.31 -32.34
C THR A 605 35.41 -26.30 -32.65
N ASN A 606 35.04 -25.31 -33.48
CA ASN A 606 34.26 -25.39 -34.73
C ASN A 606 33.29 -26.57 -34.90
N THR A 607 31.99 -26.29 -34.80
CA THR A 607 30.98 -26.86 -35.71
C THR A 607 29.85 -25.84 -35.92
N SER A 608 29.48 -25.67 -37.18
CA SER A 608 28.36 -24.87 -37.69
C SER A 608 27.02 -25.37 -37.15
N ALA A 609 26.29 -24.53 -36.44
CA ALA A 609 24.93 -24.80 -36.00
C ALA A 609 23.91 -24.00 -36.83
N THR A 610 22.97 -24.74 -37.42
CA THR A 610 21.72 -24.30 -38.05
C THR A 610 20.93 -23.38 -37.10
N PRO A 611 20.21 -22.35 -37.59
CA PRO A 611 19.32 -21.56 -36.74
C PRO A 611 18.10 -22.41 -36.35
N GLY A 612 18.25 -23.21 -35.31
CA GLY A 612 17.13 -23.81 -34.61
C GLY A 612 16.31 -22.68 -33.99
N ALA A 613 15.01 -22.67 -34.28
CA ALA A 613 14.04 -21.81 -33.61
C ALA A 613 14.25 -21.97 -32.09
N ALA A 614 14.89 -20.97 -31.48
CA ALA A 614 15.02 -20.88 -30.05
C ALA A 614 13.60 -20.68 -29.53
N ALA A 615 12.96 -21.77 -29.08
CA ALA A 615 11.81 -21.67 -28.22
C ALA A 615 12.23 -20.70 -27.11
N ALA A 616 11.52 -19.57 -27.01
CA ALA A 616 11.77 -18.60 -25.96
C ALA A 616 11.86 -19.39 -24.64
N PRO A 617 12.96 -19.28 -23.88
CA PRO A 617 13.06 -20.01 -22.63
C PRO A 617 11.85 -19.62 -21.79
N VAL A 618 10.99 -20.60 -21.52
CA VAL A 618 9.88 -20.43 -20.57
C VAL A 618 10.55 -20.09 -19.25
N MET A 619 10.58 -18.80 -18.94
CA MET A 619 11.13 -18.33 -17.68
C MET A 619 10.26 -18.93 -16.60
N ARG A 620 10.78 -19.96 -15.93
CA ARG A 620 10.21 -20.39 -14.66
C ARG A 620 10.36 -19.20 -13.72
N HIS A 621 9.26 -18.54 -13.41
CA HIS A 621 9.21 -17.38 -12.54
C HIS A 621 9.90 -17.73 -11.22
N SER A 622 11.16 -17.33 -11.04
CA SER A 622 11.78 -17.30 -9.72
C SER A 622 11.35 -16.02 -9.03
N ILE A 623 11.12 -16.11 -7.72
CA ILE A 623 10.94 -14.95 -6.86
C ILE A 623 12.36 -14.39 -6.65
N PRO A 624 12.81 -13.48 -7.54
CA PRO A 624 12.33 -12.11 -7.43
C PRO A 624 12.01 -11.43 -8.78
N TRP A 625 11.01 -10.55 -8.77
CA TRP A 625 10.45 -9.86 -9.95
C TRP A 625 11.32 -8.69 -10.43
N THR A 626 12.64 -8.82 -10.30
CA THR A 626 13.62 -7.82 -10.71
C THR A 626 13.67 -7.62 -12.22
N TYR A 627 13.05 -8.52 -13.00
CA TYR A 627 12.95 -8.44 -14.46
C TYR A 627 11.71 -7.70 -14.97
N LEU A 628 10.74 -7.34 -14.11
CA LEU A 628 9.57 -6.55 -14.53
C LEU A 628 9.98 -5.10 -14.83
N ASP A 629 9.50 -4.55 -15.95
CA ASP A 629 9.77 -3.17 -16.31
C ASP A 629 8.91 -2.23 -15.45
N THR A 630 9.47 -1.81 -14.33
CA THR A 630 8.81 -0.85 -13.43
C THR A 630 8.76 0.58 -13.98
N SER A 631 9.37 0.87 -15.13
CA SER A 631 9.24 2.18 -15.79
C SER A 631 7.85 2.37 -16.41
N PHE A 632 7.20 1.30 -16.86
CA PHE A 632 5.77 1.24 -17.13
C PHE A 632 5.12 0.54 -15.96
N GLN A 633 4.54 1.27 -15.01
CA GLN A 633 4.21 0.76 -13.69
C GLN A 633 3.15 -0.37 -13.71
N THR A 634 3.49 -1.59 -14.10
CA THR A 634 2.57 -2.73 -14.00
C THR A 634 2.54 -3.22 -12.57
N VAL A 635 1.36 -3.62 -12.11
CA VAL A 635 1.16 -4.12 -10.75
C VAL A 635 0.80 -5.61 -10.86
N PRO A 636 1.73 -6.51 -10.56
CA PRO A 636 1.49 -7.95 -10.55
C PRO A 636 0.53 -8.37 -9.42
N PHE A 637 -0.29 -9.38 -9.69
CA PHE A 637 -1.25 -9.98 -8.75
C PHE A 637 -1.52 -11.44 -9.14
N GLY A 638 -1.84 -12.30 -8.17
CA GLY A 638 -2.20 -13.69 -8.45
C GLY A 638 -2.19 -14.56 -7.21
N GLN A 639 -2.70 -15.79 -7.30
CA GLN A 639 -2.70 -16.72 -6.16
C GLN A 639 -1.44 -17.61 -6.09
N SER A 640 -0.70 -17.72 -7.20
CA SER A 640 0.52 -18.51 -7.33
C SER A 640 1.41 -17.89 -8.40
N LEU A 641 2.69 -18.31 -8.43
CA LEU A 641 3.62 -17.86 -9.47
C LEU A 641 3.17 -18.28 -10.88
N GLU A 642 2.47 -19.41 -10.98
CA GLU A 642 1.93 -19.92 -12.25
C GLU A 642 0.69 -19.15 -12.72
N ALA A 643 -0.07 -18.59 -11.78
CA ALA A 643 -1.29 -17.80 -12.06
C ALA A 643 -1.04 -16.29 -12.01
N LEU A 644 0.24 -15.87 -12.07
CA LEU A 644 0.62 -14.47 -11.94
C LEU A 644 0.16 -13.69 -13.17
N LYS A 645 -0.63 -12.65 -12.93
CA LYS A 645 -1.09 -11.71 -13.96
C LYS A 645 -0.59 -10.31 -13.61
N CYS A 646 -0.48 -9.46 -14.61
CA CYS A 646 -0.05 -8.08 -14.44
C CYS A 646 -1.24 -7.16 -14.77
N MET A 647 -1.55 -6.25 -13.86
CA MET A 647 -2.48 -5.16 -14.11
C MET A 647 -1.71 -3.98 -14.69
N TRP A 648 -2.25 -3.37 -15.74
CA TRP A 648 -1.75 -2.08 -16.22
C TRP A 648 -2.59 -0.94 -15.61
N PRO A 649 -1.99 -0.06 -14.78
CA PRO A 649 -2.70 1.03 -14.11
C PRO A 649 -3.28 2.10 -15.04
N GLY A 650 -2.95 2.08 -16.34
CA GLY A 650 -3.62 2.96 -17.31
C GLY A 650 -5.15 2.87 -17.25
N PHE A 651 -5.70 1.69 -16.96
CA PHE A 651 -7.15 1.47 -16.82
C PHE A 651 -7.68 1.67 -15.41
N THR A 652 -6.80 1.90 -14.43
CA THR A 652 -7.25 2.07 -13.05
C THR A 652 -7.59 3.52 -12.74
N TRP A 653 -7.23 4.47 -13.60
CA TRP A 653 -7.61 5.87 -13.47
C TRP A 653 -9.09 6.06 -13.10
N ARG A 654 -9.35 7.06 -12.25
CA ARG A 654 -10.69 7.33 -11.70
C ARG A 654 -11.75 7.40 -12.80
N ASP A 655 -11.40 7.94 -13.95
CA ASP A 655 -12.30 8.11 -15.10
C ASP A 655 -12.51 6.83 -15.95
N CYS A 656 -11.69 5.79 -15.73
CA CYS A 656 -11.92 4.43 -16.24
C CYS A 656 -12.75 3.57 -15.26
N LEU A 657 -12.63 3.85 -13.95
CA LEU A 657 -13.34 3.12 -12.89
C LEU A 657 -14.64 3.79 -12.44
N THR A 658 -15.04 4.94 -12.99
CA THR A 658 -16.27 5.62 -12.59
C THR A 658 -17.04 6.18 -13.79
N SER A 659 -18.36 6.00 -13.78
CA SER A 659 -19.28 6.64 -14.72
C SER A 659 -19.95 7.81 -14.00
N ARG A 660 -19.59 9.05 -14.35
CA ARG A 660 -20.19 10.26 -13.75
C ARG A 660 -21.59 10.48 -14.33
N ARG A 661 -22.61 9.92 -13.69
CA ARG A 661 -24.01 10.32 -13.91
C ARG A 661 -24.61 10.79 -12.57
N PRO A 662 -24.78 12.10 -12.34
CA PRO A 662 -25.21 12.65 -11.05
C PRO A 662 -26.57 12.14 -10.54
N HIS A 663 -27.43 11.62 -11.44
CA HIS A 663 -28.81 11.24 -11.11
C HIS A 663 -29.22 9.86 -11.66
N ARG A 664 -28.25 9.02 -12.06
CA ARG A 664 -28.53 7.64 -12.48
C ARG A 664 -27.56 6.70 -11.77
N PRO A 665 -27.97 5.47 -11.44
CA PRO A 665 -27.05 4.48 -10.91
C PRO A 665 -25.88 4.31 -11.90
N PRO A 666 -24.61 4.19 -11.43
CA PRO A 666 -23.41 4.17 -12.25
C PRO A 666 -23.46 2.96 -13.19
N VAL A 667 -23.89 3.18 -14.43
CA VAL A 667 -23.79 2.19 -15.51
C VAL A 667 -22.36 2.30 -16.06
N GLY A 668 -21.64 1.18 -16.17
CA GLY A 668 -20.31 1.17 -16.79
C GLY A 668 -19.16 1.62 -15.88
N ARG A 669 -19.17 1.26 -14.59
CA ARG A 669 -17.91 1.24 -13.83
C ARG A 669 -17.05 0.09 -14.33
N GLY A 670 -15.80 0.36 -14.70
CA GLY A 670 -14.81 -0.70 -14.90
C GLY A 670 -14.35 -1.30 -13.58
N LEU A 671 -14.11 -2.62 -13.58
CA LEU A 671 -13.44 -3.34 -12.51
C LEU A 671 -11.96 -3.39 -12.82
N THR A 672 -11.13 -3.19 -11.81
CA THR A 672 -9.73 -3.56 -11.94
C THR A 672 -9.60 -5.08 -12.13
N PRO A 673 -8.53 -5.56 -12.79
CA PRO A 673 -8.25 -6.99 -12.89
C PRO A 673 -8.28 -7.70 -11.52
N VAL A 674 -7.77 -7.03 -10.47
CA VAL A 674 -7.72 -7.59 -9.11
C VAL A 674 -9.11 -7.67 -8.48
N GLU A 675 -9.94 -6.63 -8.64
CA GLU A 675 -11.33 -6.63 -8.20
C GLU A 675 -12.14 -7.74 -8.88
N PHE A 676 -11.94 -7.90 -10.19
CA PHE A 676 -12.63 -8.93 -10.97
C PHE A 676 -12.21 -10.34 -10.56
N GLU A 677 -10.90 -10.59 -10.39
CA GLU A 677 -10.40 -11.88 -9.91
C GLU A 677 -10.97 -12.23 -8.53
N HIS A 678 -11.08 -11.24 -7.62
CA HIS A 678 -11.73 -11.46 -6.33
C HIS A 678 -13.21 -11.81 -6.45
N LEU A 679 -13.97 -11.07 -7.28
CA LEU A 679 -15.38 -11.35 -7.56
C LEU A 679 -15.56 -12.78 -8.06
N VAL A 680 -14.72 -13.20 -9.01
CA VAL A 680 -14.74 -14.54 -9.58
C VAL A 680 -14.52 -15.60 -8.50
N GLN A 681 -13.46 -15.47 -7.70
CA GLN A 681 -13.16 -16.42 -6.63
C GLN A 681 -14.25 -16.50 -5.55
N HIS A 682 -14.84 -15.36 -5.21
CA HIS A 682 -15.95 -15.31 -4.26
C HIS A 682 -17.17 -16.07 -4.79
N SER A 683 -17.54 -15.82 -6.05
CA SER A 683 -18.66 -16.48 -6.72
C SER A 683 -18.45 -17.99 -6.81
N GLU A 684 -17.22 -18.43 -7.12
CA GLU A 684 -16.87 -19.85 -7.14
C GLU A 684 -17.07 -20.51 -5.77
N ARG A 685 -16.64 -19.85 -4.68
CA ARG A 685 -16.81 -20.39 -3.33
C ARG A 685 -18.28 -20.51 -2.94
N GLN A 686 -19.11 -19.53 -3.29
CA GLN A 686 -20.55 -19.58 -3.05
C GLN A 686 -21.20 -20.74 -3.80
N LEU A 687 -20.94 -20.86 -5.11
CA LEU A 687 -21.46 -21.95 -5.92
C LEU A 687 -20.97 -23.32 -5.45
N ALA A 688 -19.71 -23.43 -4.99
CA ALA A 688 -19.19 -24.66 -4.42
C ALA A 688 -19.91 -25.06 -3.13
N ALA A 689 -20.25 -24.09 -2.28
CA ALA A 689 -21.00 -24.31 -1.04
C ALA A 689 -22.46 -24.70 -1.31
N GLU A 690 -23.09 -24.10 -2.33
CA GLU A 690 -24.49 -24.36 -2.70
C GLU A 690 -24.66 -25.65 -3.53
N HIS A 691 -23.64 -26.03 -4.32
CA HIS A 691 -23.74 -27.08 -5.34
C HIS A 691 -22.51 -28.01 -5.39
N GLY A 692 -22.06 -28.54 -4.24
CA GLY A 692 -20.80 -29.29 -4.10
C GLY A 692 -20.55 -30.38 -5.17
N ASP A 693 -21.54 -31.23 -5.46
CA ASP A 693 -21.39 -32.33 -6.43
C ASP A 693 -21.27 -31.86 -7.89
N TRP A 694 -22.04 -30.83 -8.24
CA TRP A 694 -21.96 -30.17 -9.54
C TRP A 694 -20.61 -29.48 -9.70
N TRP A 695 -20.15 -28.80 -8.64
CA TRP A 695 -18.87 -28.09 -8.63
C TRP A 695 -17.68 -29.04 -8.81
N ALA A 696 -17.67 -30.18 -8.10
CA ALA A 696 -16.63 -31.20 -8.26
C ALA A 696 -16.57 -31.75 -9.70
N SER A 697 -17.72 -31.94 -10.34
CA SER A 697 -17.79 -32.39 -11.73
C SER A 697 -17.30 -31.32 -12.70
N ARG A 698 -17.63 -30.05 -12.45
CA ARG A 698 -17.13 -28.91 -13.23
C ARG A 698 -15.62 -28.73 -13.10
N GLN A 699 -15.05 -28.90 -11.91
CA GLN A 699 -13.60 -28.85 -11.69
C GLN A 699 -12.87 -29.94 -12.49
N ARG A 700 -13.36 -31.19 -12.44
CA ARG A 700 -12.81 -32.28 -13.29
C ARG A 700 -12.90 -31.96 -14.78
N LEU A 701 -13.98 -31.34 -15.22
CA LEU A 701 -14.12 -30.92 -16.61
C LEU A 701 -13.12 -29.82 -16.98
N ARG A 702 -12.81 -28.89 -16.06
CA ARG A 702 -11.78 -27.86 -16.25
C ARG A 702 -10.37 -28.44 -16.29
N GLU A 703 -10.06 -29.42 -15.44
CA GLU A 703 -8.79 -30.14 -15.52
C GLU A 703 -8.60 -30.79 -16.92
N ALA A 704 -9.69 -31.30 -17.50
CA ALA A 704 -9.70 -31.81 -18.86
C ALA A 704 -9.73 -30.72 -19.95
N GLN A 705 -10.34 -29.56 -19.65
CA GLN A 705 -10.55 -28.44 -20.58
C GLN A 705 -10.26 -27.10 -19.88
N PRO A 706 -8.97 -26.72 -19.77
CA PRO A 706 -8.56 -25.55 -18.98
C PRO A 706 -9.14 -24.21 -19.45
N TRP A 707 -9.59 -24.15 -20.70
CA TRP A 707 -10.18 -22.96 -21.34
C TRP A 707 -11.65 -22.72 -20.95
N LEU A 708 -12.31 -23.64 -20.25
CA LEU A 708 -13.69 -23.46 -19.83
C LEU A 708 -13.82 -22.34 -18.78
N PRO A 709 -14.79 -21.41 -18.93
CA PRO A 709 -15.02 -20.35 -17.96
C PRO A 709 -15.44 -20.92 -16.61
N ARG A 710 -15.03 -20.22 -15.54
CA ARG A 710 -15.33 -20.57 -14.15
C ARG A 710 -16.85 -20.65 -13.89
N PHE A 711 -17.61 -19.65 -14.33
CA PHE A 711 -19.08 -19.59 -14.27
C PHE A 711 -19.62 -18.54 -15.25
N GLY A 712 -20.92 -18.56 -15.56
CA GLY A 712 -21.55 -17.61 -16.49
C GLY A 712 -21.45 -18.02 -17.97
N PRO A 713 -22.25 -17.38 -18.86
CA PRO A 713 -22.30 -17.76 -20.27
C PRO A 713 -21.13 -17.17 -21.08
N VAL A 714 -20.80 -17.85 -22.18
CA VAL A 714 -19.82 -17.38 -23.17
C VAL A 714 -20.54 -16.67 -24.29
N LEU A 715 -20.19 -15.41 -24.52
CA LEU A 715 -20.63 -14.61 -25.64
C LEU A 715 -19.79 -14.97 -26.88
N ARG A 716 -20.37 -15.78 -27.77
CA ARG A 716 -19.77 -16.14 -29.06
C ARG A 716 -20.05 -15.06 -30.08
N LEU A 717 -19.01 -14.32 -30.47
CA LEU A 717 -19.16 -13.13 -31.32
C LEU A 717 -19.21 -13.42 -32.83
N ALA A 718 -19.12 -14.68 -33.25
CA ALA A 718 -19.38 -15.08 -34.64
C ALA A 718 -20.20 -16.37 -34.67
N LYS A 719 -21.25 -16.37 -35.50
CA LYS A 719 -22.16 -17.50 -35.68
C LYS A 719 -21.60 -18.54 -36.65
N ASP A 720 -20.91 -18.10 -37.72
CA ASP A 720 -20.42 -18.93 -38.82
C ASP A 720 -19.07 -18.42 -39.39
N GLY A 721 -18.35 -19.26 -40.14
CA GLY A 721 -17.13 -18.91 -40.89
C GLY A 721 -15.79 -19.23 -40.19
N PRO A 722 -14.63 -18.89 -40.79
CA PRO A 722 -13.30 -19.16 -40.20
C PRO A 722 -13.08 -18.44 -38.86
N ALA A 723 -13.85 -17.38 -38.60
CA ALA A 723 -13.87 -16.68 -37.33
C ALA A 723 -14.67 -17.44 -36.24
N ALA A 724 -15.51 -18.43 -36.55
CA ALA A 724 -16.35 -19.10 -35.56
C ALA A 724 -15.57 -19.97 -34.55
N THR A 725 -14.33 -20.33 -34.84
CA THR A 725 -13.44 -21.06 -33.92
C THR A 725 -12.90 -20.12 -32.84
N PRO A 726 -13.14 -20.39 -31.54
CA PRO A 726 -12.62 -19.55 -30.46
C PRO A 726 -11.08 -19.49 -30.44
N LEU A 727 -10.50 -18.31 -30.21
CA LEU A 727 -9.04 -18.18 -30.02
C LEU A 727 -8.54 -19.01 -28.84
N ALA A 728 -9.32 -19.10 -27.76
CA ALA A 728 -9.00 -19.90 -26.58
C ALA A 728 -9.07 -21.43 -26.79
N ALA A 729 -9.65 -21.90 -27.91
CA ALA A 729 -9.73 -23.32 -28.26
C ALA A 729 -8.51 -23.83 -29.04
N ALA A 730 -7.60 -22.93 -29.46
CA ALA A 730 -6.32 -23.34 -30.00
C ALA A 730 -5.50 -24.04 -28.90
N PRO A 731 -4.86 -25.19 -29.18
CA PRO A 731 -4.05 -25.87 -28.17
C PRO A 731 -2.97 -24.91 -27.65
N ALA A 732 -2.65 -24.97 -26.36
CA ALA A 732 -1.62 -24.10 -25.74
C ALA A 732 -0.24 -24.20 -26.42
N SER A 733 -0.02 -25.26 -27.21
CA SER A 733 1.17 -25.48 -28.04
C SER A 733 1.04 -25.00 -29.49
N ALA A 734 -0.10 -24.45 -29.90
CA ALA A 734 -0.26 -23.88 -31.23
C ALA A 734 0.67 -22.68 -31.36
N PRO A 735 1.44 -22.58 -32.46
CA PRO A 735 2.22 -21.37 -32.72
C PRO A 735 1.28 -20.16 -32.72
N PRO A 736 1.72 -19.00 -32.19
CA PRO A 736 0.91 -17.79 -32.24
C PRO A 736 0.44 -17.54 -33.67
N PRO A 737 -0.79 -17.04 -33.86
CA PRO A 737 -1.31 -16.75 -35.19
C PRO A 737 -0.30 -15.92 -35.97
N ALA A 738 -0.06 -16.31 -37.23
CA ALA A 738 0.95 -15.67 -38.07
C ALA A 738 0.72 -14.14 -38.12
N PRO A 739 1.78 -13.32 -38.08
CA PRO A 739 1.66 -11.87 -38.21
C PRO A 739 0.84 -11.52 -39.46
N GLY A 740 -0.33 -10.90 -39.27
CA GLY A 740 -1.25 -10.53 -40.36
C GLY A 740 -2.62 -11.22 -40.35
N ALA A 741 -2.85 -12.25 -39.52
CA ALA A 741 -4.23 -12.64 -39.19
C ALA A 741 -4.89 -11.51 -38.38
N ALA A 742 -6.11 -11.11 -38.75
CA ALA A 742 -6.84 -10.05 -38.03
C ALA A 742 -7.20 -10.53 -36.62
N LEU A 743 -6.28 -10.34 -35.66
CA LEU A 743 -6.43 -10.70 -34.25
C LEU A 743 -7.65 -10.02 -33.61
N LEU A 744 -7.97 -8.80 -34.05
CA LEU A 744 -9.07 -7.99 -33.56
C LEU A 744 -10.28 -8.11 -34.48
N HIS A 745 -11.41 -8.52 -33.93
CA HIS A 745 -12.66 -8.66 -34.65
C HIS A 745 -13.55 -7.43 -34.50
N ALA A 746 -14.17 -6.99 -35.59
CA ALA A 746 -15.27 -6.03 -35.52
C ALA A 746 -16.58 -6.80 -35.26
N VAL A 747 -17.43 -6.27 -34.37
CA VAL A 747 -18.73 -6.85 -34.04
C VAL A 747 -19.82 -5.87 -34.47
N GLN A 748 -20.88 -6.33 -35.13
CA GLN A 748 -22.00 -5.43 -35.42
C GLN A 748 -22.85 -5.23 -34.16
N TYR A 749 -23.26 -3.98 -33.90
CA TYR A 749 -24.10 -3.66 -32.75
C TYR A 749 -25.43 -4.44 -32.75
N GLY A 750 -26.03 -4.63 -33.93
CA GLY A 750 -27.25 -5.44 -34.08
C GLY A 750 -27.03 -6.90 -33.69
N GLU A 751 -25.95 -7.53 -34.20
CA GLU A 751 -25.59 -8.92 -33.87
C GLU A 751 -25.32 -9.08 -32.37
N LEU A 752 -24.65 -8.12 -31.74
CA LEU A 752 -24.37 -8.16 -30.30
C LEU A 752 -25.66 -8.15 -29.46
N LEU A 753 -26.65 -7.35 -29.85
CA LEU A 753 -27.95 -7.30 -29.18
C LEU A 753 -28.77 -8.58 -29.42
N GLU A 754 -28.72 -9.15 -30.63
CA GLU A 754 -29.40 -10.40 -30.98
C GLU A 754 -28.80 -11.60 -30.24
N LEU A 755 -27.48 -11.74 -30.25
CA LEU A 755 -26.74 -12.82 -29.55
C LEU A 755 -26.95 -12.79 -28.04
N ASN A 756 -27.23 -11.61 -27.49
CA ASN A 756 -27.51 -11.44 -26.07
C ASN A 756 -29.01 -11.34 -25.78
N ALA A 757 -29.92 -11.37 -26.76
CA ALA A 757 -31.35 -11.26 -26.50
C ALA A 757 -31.83 -12.39 -25.58
N GLU A 758 -31.39 -13.62 -25.81
CA GLU A 758 -31.72 -14.76 -24.94
C GLU A 758 -31.06 -14.66 -23.56
N ALA A 759 -29.78 -14.27 -23.46
CA ALA A 759 -29.12 -14.09 -22.16
C ALA A 759 -29.63 -12.84 -21.40
N LEU A 760 -30.11 -11.79 -22.10
CA LEU A 760 -30.83 -10.63 -21.56
C LEU A 760 -32.20 -11.01 -21.04
N LEU A 761 -32.95 -11.83 -21.77
CA LEU A 761 -34.28 -12.31 -21.40
C LEU A 761 -34.22 -13.38 -20.30
N GLN A 762 -33.26 -14.29 -20.31
CA GLN A 762 -33.12 -15.33 -19.28
C GLN A 762 -32.66 -14.78 -17.92
N GLY A 763 -31.86 -13.71 -17.90
CA GLY A 763 -31.46 -13.00 -16.68
C GLY A 763 -32.41 -11.86 -16.31
N GLY A 764 -33.69 -11.98 -16.63
CA GLY A 764 -34.76 -11.05 -16.24
C GLY A 764 -36.16 -11.70 -16.20
N VAL A 765 -36.26 -12.99 -16.52
CA VAL A 765 -37.52 -13.74 -16.58
C VAL A 765 -37.43 -14.91 -15.61
N GLY A 766 -37.60 -14.60 -14.33
CA GLY A 766 -38.49 -15.37 -13.49
C GLY A 766 -39.92 -15.26 -14.01
N ALA A 767 -40.22 -15.89 -15.15
CA ALA A 767 -41.56 -16.33 -15.51
C ALA A 767 -41.40 -17.80 -15.88
N GLY A 768 -41.83 -18.73 -15.03
CA GLY A 768 -43.23 -18.86 -14.67
C GLY A 768 -43.83 -19.92 -15.58
N GLY A 769 -43.75 -21.18 -15.15
CA GLY A 769 -44.36 -22.33 -15.81
C GLY A 769 -43.36 -23.49 -15.94
N GLY A 770 -43.50 -24.63 -15.30
CA GLY A 770 -44.53 -25.13 -14.40
C GLY A 770 -44.04 -26.50 -13.88
N GLY A 771 -44.14 -26.71 -12.58
CA GLY A 771 -43.68 -27.93 -11.92
C GLY A 771 -43.40 -27.65 -10.45
N ALA A 772 -44.44 -27.77 -9.63
CA ALA A 772 -44.37 -27.53 -8.19
C ALA A 772 -43.25 -28.38 -7.55
N GLY A 773 -42.27 -27.73 -6.92
CA GLY A 773 -41.39 -28.37 -5.94
C GLY A 773 -39.91 -28.00 -5.95
N GLY A 774 -39.39 -27.35 -7.00
CA GLY A 774 -37.94 -27.09 -7.13
C GLY A 774 -37.62 -25.65 -7.49
N GLY A 775 -37.95 -24.69 -6.62
CA GLY A 775 -37.41 -23.34 -6.71
C GLY A 775 -35.93 -23.36 -6.30
N GLY A 776 -35.05 -23.71 -7.22
CA GLY A 776 -33.61 -23.53 -7.02
C GLY A 776 -33.28 -22.03 -7.06
N PRO A 777 -32.47 -21.50 -6.13
CA PRO A 777 -32.03 -20.11 -6.19
C PRO A 777 -31.23 -19.88 -7.48
N GLU A 778 -31.52 -18.76 -8.17
CA GLU A 778 -30.72 -18.31 -9.31
C GLU A 778 -29.27 -18.09 -8.89
N PRO A 779 -28.28 -18.49 -9.71
CA PRO A 779 -26.89 -18.24 -9.38
C PRO A 779 -26.62 -16.72 -9.40
N PRO A 780 -26.05 -16.14 -8.33
CA PRO A 780 -26.08 -14.70 -8.10
C PRO A 780 -25.22 -13.83 -9.03
N VAL A 781 -24.45 -14.38 -9.98
CA VAL A 781 -23.45 -13.58 -10.75
C VAL A 781 -23.36 -13.96 -12.24
N PRO A 782 -23.86 -13.15 -13.20
CA PRO A 782 -23.68 -13.42 -14.62
C PRO A 782 -22.46 -12.66 -15.16
N VAL A 783 -21.26 -13.23 -14.99
CA VAL A 783 -20.10 -12.84 -15.81
C VAL A 783 -20.33 -13.33 -17.23
N LEU A 784 -20.30 -12.41 -18.20
CA LEU A 784 -20.38 -12.68 -19.63
C LEU A 784 -18.96 -12.75 -20.20
N TRP A 785 -18.55 -13.94 -20.63
CA TRP A 785 -17.19 -14.17 -21.14
C TRP A 785 -17.11 -13.96 -22.65
N VAL A 786 -16.20 -13.11 -23.09
CA VAL A 786 -15.93 -12.84 -24.50
C VAL A 786 -14.80 -13.75 -24.98
N ASP A 787 -15.06 -14.53 -26.04
CA ASP A 787 -14.21 -15.64 -26.48
C ASP A 787 -13.09 -15.24 -27.48
N ARG A 788 -12.98 -13.96 -27.83
CA ARG A 788 -12.01 -13.43 -28.80
C ARG A 788 -11.77 -11.92 -28.62
N LEU A 789 -10.66 -11.40 -29.15
CA LEU A 789 -10.35 -9.98 -29.07
C LEU A 789 -11.26 -9.15 -29.97
N VAL A 790 -11.76 -8.04 -29.44
CA VAL A 790 -12.68 -7.15 -30.15
C VAL A 790 -11.99 -5.83 -30.43
N GLY A 791 -11.91 -5.45 -31.70
CA GLY A 791 -11.35 -4.17 -32.15
C GLY A 791 -12.36 -3.01 -32.07
N GLY A 792 -13.66 -3.32 -32.06
CA GLY A 792 -14.73 -2.34 -31.92
C GLY A 792 -16.11 -2.90 -32.24
N VAL A 793 -17.15 -2.13 -31.90
CA VAL A 793 -18.55 -2.43 -32.16
C VAL A 793 -19.08 -1.47 -33.23
N ALA A 794 -19.22 -1.97 -34.45
CA ALA A 794 -19.70 -1.21 -35.60
C ALA A 794 -21.20 -0.89 -35.46
N GLY A 795 -21.58 0.36 -35.77
CA GLY A 795 -22.97 0.79 -35.72
C GLY A 795 -23.53 1.02 -34.31
N LEU A 796 -22.68 1.16 -33.29
CA LEU A 796 -23.08 1.61 -31.95
C LEU A 796 -23.84 2.95 -32.08
N ARG A 797 -25.06 3.03 -31.55
CA ARG A 797 -25.96 4.18 -31.74
C ARG A 797 -26.77 4.50 -30.48
N GLY A 798 -27.36 5.69 -30.43
CA GLY A 798 -28.21 6.15 -29.32
C GLY A 798 -27.44 6.31 -28.00
N GLU A 799 -28.11 6.04 -26.87
CA GLU A 799 -27.53 6.24 -25.52
C GLU A 799 -26.23 5.45 -25.30
N ALA A 800 -26.09 4.28 -25.93
CA ALA A 800 -24.87 3.47 -25.86
C ALA A 800 -23.69 4.18 -26.55
N ALA A 801 -23.89 4.78 -27.71
CA ALA A 801 -22.84 5.56 -28.39
C ALA A 801 -22.43 6.78 -27.56
N ASP A 802 -23.41 7.51 -27.00
CA ASP A 802 -23.15 8.68 -26.15
C ASP A 802 -22.41 8.31 -24.87
N LEU A 803 -22.82 7.20 -24.22
CA LEU A 803 -22.17 6.70 -23.01
C LEU A 803 -20.73 6.28 -23.30
N TYR A 804 -20.51 5.50 -24.36
CA TYR A 804 -19.17 5.08 -24.75
C TYR A 804 -18.30 6.28 -25.15
N GLY A 805 -18.84 7.23 -25.92
CA GLY A 805 -18.12 8.44 -26.31
C GLY A 805 -17.69 9.29 -25.11
N ASN A 806 -18.54 9.41 -24.09
CA ASN A 806 -18.20 10.10 -22.85
C ASN A 806 -17.20 9.32 -22.00
N TRP A 807 -17.35 8.00 -21.91
CA TRP A 807 -16.44 7.14 -21.15
C TRP A 807 -15.04 7.14 -21.77
N THR A 808 -14.95 7.04 -23.09
CA THR A 808 -13.70 7.03 -23.86
C THR A 808 -12.95 8.36 -23.64
N LYS A 809 -13.62 9.51 -23.78
CA LYS A 809 -13.03 10.84 -23.48
C LYS A 809 -12.44 10.96 -22.07
N ALA A 810 -13.03 10.28 -21.09
CA ALA A 810 -12.61 10.36 -19.70
C ALA A 810 -11.52 9.31 -19.39
N CYS A 811 -11.66 8.08 -19.90
CA CYS A 811 -10.76 6.98 -19.65
C CYS A 811 -9.51 7.06 -20.55
N ARG A 812 -8.52 7.82 -20.07
CA ARG A 812 -7.21 8.01 -20.70
C ARG A 812 -6.47 6.71 -21.07
N GLY A 813 -6.68 5.61 -20.33
CA GLY A 813 -6.10 4.31 -20.66
C GLY A 813 -6.49 3.80 -22.05
N LEU A 814 -7.71 4.11 -22.50
CA LEU A 814 -8.20 3.76 -23.85
C LEU A 814 -7.57 4.62 -24.96
N HIS A 815 -7.00 5.77 -24.60
CA HIS A 815 -6.38 6.76 -25.48
C HIS A 815 -4.88 6.87 -25.26
N TYR A 816 -4.23 5.84 -24.70
CA TYR A 816 -2.82 5.93 -24.32
C TYR A 816 -1.93 6.44 -25.45
N TYR A 817 -2.16 6.00 -26.69
CA TYR A 817 -1.37 6.43 -27.85
C TYR A 817 -1.71 7.83 -28.38
N ASP A 818 -2.81 8.42 -27.95
CA ASP A 818 -3.19 9.81 -28.26
C ASP A 818 -2.53 10.80 -27.27
N ILE A 819 -2.00 10.29 -26.15
CA ILE A 819 -1.27 11.08 -25.15
C ILE A 819 0.16 11.33 -25.65
N PRO A 820 0.69 12.57 -25.52
CA PRO A 820 2.08 12.86 -25.86
C PRO A 820 3.06 11.89 -25.19
N GLU A 821 4.12 11.49 -25.90
CA GLU A 821 5.09 10.50 -25.40
C GLU A 821 5.69 10.86 -24.04
N ARG A 822 6.02 12.15 -23.85
CA ARG A 822 6.51 12.69 -22.58
C ARG A 822 5.53 12.46 -21.41
N ASP A 823 4.23 12.46 -21.68
CA ASP A 823 3.21 12.28 -20.66
C ASP A 823 2.89 10.79 -20.46
N ARG A 824 3.15 9.95 -21.47
CA ARG A 824 3.05 8.48 -21.40
C ARG A 824 4.12 7.84 -20.52
N THR A 825 5.32 8.40 -20.37
CA THR A 825 6.39 7.79 -19.55
C THR A 825 6.06 7.74 -18.05
N ASN A 826 5.03 8.47 -17.62
CA ASN A 826 4.52 8.42 -16.25
C ASN A 826 3.37 7.39 -16.08
N TRP A 827 3.07 6.59 -17.11
CA TRP A 827 1.93 5.66 -17.24
C TRP A 827 2.35 4.25 -17.71
#